data_AF-A0A1Y1YRB3-F1
#
_entry.id   AF-A0A1Y1YRB3-F1
#
_cell.length_a   1.000
_cell.length_b   1.000
_cell.length_c   1.000
_cell.angle_alpha   90.00
_cell.angle_beta   90.00
_cell.angle_gamma   90.00
#
_symmetry.space_group_name_H-M   'P 1'
#
loop_
_entity.id
_entity.type
_entity.pdbx_description
1 polymer ?
#
loop_
_entity_poly.entity_id
_entity_poly.type
_entity_poly.pdbx_seq_one_letter_code
_entity_poly.pdbx_strand_id
1 'polypeptide(L)'
;MIDYLKSHYTPERSKVVEMIDNNKISELYSFFIKINKWPVDFNDKYFNIIEYCCTPSPYHYVTFEMCNFIINNYNKERSYVINNLKNSEFNLSDYANKDKFIINSKELNDDYFDFIKYLFSLPDDDNNYKYIKCYFFTYYSKEIYRFINVIKNYHIIEIKQYIKSENIEFNKINYKFIRIIKYICINLDGITPEIKRYILYLIDTNISKVLIRFIEKDDTIKMKQYLEEYEIETKQYLEDQEIEHCKINNTYNSFNIYKSCKDNNISISFKMNELVEMHYDENTYKIVNLINNNIISELKIFLKKENVELEQIKFHLIEYCDDPDNGISDEMKFFAISHWNKYLFGVMELIQSRSIYQLKRFMSFIEKDFSELNTNNFNIIQDYLIKYNDNIANYMTEYVISHENRYRGRIVDIIKSNNSDKIIISKLKDITKEYKRAFNIINDNNFDIIEFCKSNNISKKIIIFIKSHFTLLRYGIIEIIVNRSIPVEEALDYLKKYFEKHKMNGFESLDDDTFRIIEYCKNYSVRKELKNYIIKYYYKERGDIIKMIEEGNIDEFNKYVTDKNIEFEKLIDEHFNFYKCIDKMSIKEKLKIYFKDKVSCHYNNERWKLIEITEADNISEKEKINKIKKYINKNKIDLKNHINEDFDIIKYILDNISELNELNKSSFKLFLISRIDKKIPKIEELLKDQSKSNSEKIIGIIHYFNNYIPQNDIINQYFDLLTYSIENEMSFEILKFTIDQYKTIYSCNENSFLFKPFFTAVYKNNFTVANLILESRIYYPNKDKRLIIKKLTNKNALSVRRIRFLLNNNYKLKYIIKTLKEEYNGNTINEDNLKRDIITFIVNNYIFDNKFILILLVASKNQISIKEKELKKMIKNETKKIDIEFWIEYAKKTKDYELKKSLKKIKKMIK
;
A
#
# COMPACT_ATOMS: atom_id res chain seq x y z
N MET A 1 8.88 3.45 -46.46
CA MET A 1 9.48 2.62 -47.54
C MET A 1 9.63 3.42 -48.83
N ILE A 2 8.57 4.04 -49.36
CA ILE A 2 8.65 4.87 -50.58
C ILE A 2 9.67 6.02 -50.41
N ASP A 3 9.64 6.75 -49.29
CA ASP A 3 10.58 7.86 -49.07
C ASP A 3 12.04 7.39 -48.92
N TYR A 4 12.25 6.21 -48.32
CA TYR A 4 13.55 5.56 -48.26
C TYR A 4 14.06 5.20 -49.66
N LEU A 5 13.21 4.64 -50.52
CA LEU A 5 13.56 4.33 -51.91
C LEU A 5 13.88 5.60 -52.72
N LYS A 6 13.17 6.71 -52.46
CA LYS A 6 13.46 8.01 -53.10
C LYS A 6 14.80 8.60 -52.65
N SER A 7 15.10 8.55 -51.35
CA SER A 7 16.34 9.10 -50.78
C SER A 7 17.57 8.23 -51.06
N HIS A 8 17.41 6.92 -51.27
CA HIS A 8 18.52 5.98 -51.52
C HIS A 8 18.56 5.47 -52.98
N TYR A 9 17.94 6.20 -53.92
CA TYR A 9 17.74 5.73 -55.30
C TYR A 9 19.03 5.39 -56.06
N THR A 10 20.11 6.15 -55.83
CA THR A 10 21.44 5.84 -56.41
C THR A 10 22.45 5.54 -55.30
N PRO A 11 23.51 4.74 -55.58
CA PRO A 11 24.56 4.48 -54.61
C PRO A 11 25.21 5.75 -54.06
N GLU A 12 25.41 6.79 -54.89
CA GLU A 12 25.99 8.05 -54.41
C GLU A 12 25.00 8.82 -53.52
N ARG A 13 23.72 8.90 -53.90
CA ARG A 13 22.70 9.58 -53.09
C ARG A 13 22.51 8.87 -51.75
N SER A 14 22.42 7.54 -51.75
CA SER A 14 22.36 6.70 -50.55
C SER A 14 23.49 7.05 -49.58
N LYS A 15 24.72 7.15 -50.09
CA LYS A 15 25.89 7.48 -49.28
C LYS A 15 25.84 8.91 -48.71
N VAL A 16 25.36 9.88 -49.50
CA VAL A 16 25.15 11.26 -49.03
C VAL A 16 24.10 11.28 -47.91
N VAL A 17 22.98 10.61 -48.12
CA VAL A 17 21.88 10.53 -47.16
C VAL A 17 22.33 9.85 -45.86
N GLU A 18 23.08 8.74 -45.93
CA GLU A 18 23.63 8.09 -44.74
C GLU A 18 24.58 9.01 -43.95
N MET A 19 25.39 9.83 -44.63
CA MET A 19 26.25 10.81 -43.96
C MET A 19 25.43 11.94 -43.31
N ILE A 20 24.35 12.38 -43.96
CA ILE A 20 23.40 13.37 -43.43
C ILE A 20 22.70 12.82 -42.17
N ASP A 21 22.13 11.62 -42.24
CA ASP A 21 21.39 10.98 -41.15
C ASP A 21 22.27 10.69 -39.92
N ASN A 22 23.57 10.57 -40.13
CA ASN A 22 24.57 10.39 -39.07
C ASN A 22 25.32 11.68 -38.71
N ASN A 23 24.94 12.82 -39.29
CA ASN A 23 25.53 14.15 -39.02
C ASN A 23 27.05 14.24 -39.24
N LYS A 24 27.56 13.52 -40.26
CA LYS A 24 28.99 13.42 -40.60
C LYS A 24 29.43 14.54 -41.56
N ILE A 25 29.38 15.80 -41.10
CA ILE A 25 29.64 16.99 -41.94
C ILE A 25 30.99 16.94 -42.67
N SER A 26 32.09 16.63 -41.96
CA SER A 26 33.43 16.61 -42.55
C SER A 26 33.61 15.51 -43.60
N GLU A 27 33.02 14.34 -43.36
CA GLU A 27 33.04 13.23 -44.33
C GLU A 27 32.23 13.59 -45.59
N LEU A 28 31.08 14.24 -45.40
CA LEU A 28 30.19 14.66 -46.48
C LEU A 28 30.84 15.73 -47.38
N TYR A 29 31.48 16.74 -46.79
CA TYR A 29 32.19 17.77 -47.56
C TYR A 29 33.34 17.18 -48.38
N SER A 30 34.15 16.31 -47.76
CA SER A 30 35.23 15.60 -48.44
C SER A 30 34.70 14.73 -49.58
N PHE A 31 33.51 14.14 -49.40
CA PHE A 31 32.85 13.34 -50.43
C PHE A 31 32.41 14.19 -51.63
N PHE A 32 31.77 15.36 -51.40
CA PHE A 32 31.38 16.29 -52.47
C PHE A 32 32.57 16.75 -53.32
N ILE A 33 33.68 17.12 -52.68
CA ILE A 33 34.92 17.49 -53.38
C ILE A 33 35.43 16.31 -54.21
N LYS A 34 35.50 15.11 -53.61
CA LYS A 34 36.05 13.91 -54.26
C LYS A 34 35.32 13.54 -55.55
N ILE A 35 34.00 13.68 -55.58
CA ILE A 35 33.18 13.31 -56.74
C ILE A 35 32.86 14.50 -57.67
N ASN A 36 33.29 15.71 -57.30
CA ASN A 36 32.99 16.97 -57.99
C ASN A 36 31.48 17.14 -58.26
N LYS A 37 30.66 16.88 -57.24
CA LYS A 37 29.22 17.15 -57.21
C LYS A 37 28.84 17.86 -55.92
N TRP A 38 27.77 18.63 -55.97
CA TRP A 38 27.23 19.44 -54.88
C TRP A 38 25.82 18.98 -54.52
N PRO A 39 25.28 19.37 -53.36
CA PRO A 39 23.92 19.00 -52.93
C PRO A 39 22.86 19.09 -54.04
N VAL A 40 22.85 20.18 -54.82
CA VAL A 40 21.90 20.37 -55.94
C VAL A 40 21.95 19.26 -56.99
N ASP A 41 23.11 18.64 -57.22
CA ASP A 41 23.30 17.56 -58.20
C ASP A 41 22.66 16.23 -57.78
N PHE A 42 22.23 16.14 -56.50
CA PHE A 42 21.50 14.98 -55.98
C PHE A 42 19.99 15.14 -56.10
N ASN A 43 19.50 16.34 -56.48
CA ASN A 43 18.09 16.60 -56.62
C ASN A 43 17.52 15.99 -57.91
N ASP A 44 16.27 15.57 -57.85
CA ASP A 44 15.45 15.20 -59.00
C ASP A 44 13.98 15.58 -58.75
N LYS A 45 13.07 15.17 -59.62
CA LYS A 45 11.63 15.46 -59.48
C LYS A 45 10.95 14.81 -58.26
N TYR A 46 11.61 13.91 -57.56
CA TYR A 46 11.10 13.14 -56.42
C TYR A 46 11.90 13.33 -55.14
N PHE A 47 13.06 13.98 -55.20
CA PHE A 47 13.96 14.20 -54.08
C PHE A 47 14.62 15.57 -54.17
N ASN A 48 14.47 16.37 -53.12
CA ASN A 48 15.21 17.61 -52.92
C ASN A 48 15.99 17.49 -51.62
N ILE A 49 17.31 17.63 -51.67
CA ILE A 49 18.20 17.44 -50.53
C ILE A 49 18.01 18.49 -49.44
N ILE A 50 17.65 19.73 -49.80
CA ILE A 50 17.34 20.77 -48.81
C ILE A 50 16.04 20.39 -48.11
N GLU A 51 15.00 20.02 -48.87
CA GLU A 51 13.74 19.53 -48.29
C GLU A 51 13.99 18.29 -47.43
N TYR A 52 14.84 17.37 -47.84
CA TYR A 52 15.19 16.18 -47.05
C TYR A 52 15.81 16.58 -45.70
N CYS A 53 16.77 17.51 -45.68
CA CYS A 53 17.37 17.99 -44.45
C CYS A 53 16.39 18.80 -43.59
N CYS A 54 15.59 19.68 -44.21
CA CYS A 54 14.71 20.61 -43.53
C CYS A 54 13.37 20.00 -43.13
N THR A 55 12.87 18.97 -43.80
CA THR A 55 11.58 18.34 -43.46
C THR A 55 11.73 17.48 -42.21
N PRO A 56 10.85 17.63 -41.20
CA PRO A 56 10.79 16.71 -40.08
C PRO A 56 10.47 15.31 -40.58
N SER A 57 11.36 14.36 -40.32
CA SER A 57 11.20 12.98 -40.76
C SER A 57 11.23 12.04 -39.56
N PRO A 58 10.24 11.14 -39.42
CA PRO A 58 10.26 10.00 -38.50
C PRO A 58 11.46 9.07 -38.64
N TYR A 59 12.25 9.22 -39.70
CA TYR A 59 13.16 8.20 -40.19
C TYR A 59 14.63 8.61 -40.12
N HIS A 60 14.93 9.89 -39.90
CA HIS A 60 16.30 10.37 -39.74
C HIS A 60 16.39 11.66 -38.91
N TYR A 61 17.45 11.76 -38.10
CA TYR A 61 17.75 12.95 -37.29
C TYR A 61 18.87 13.75 -37.96
N VAL A 62 18.50 14.85 -38.62
CA VAL A 62 19.44 15.80 -39.23
C VAL A 62 19.57 16.99 -38.29
N THR A 63 20.78 17.25 -37.80
CA THR A 63 21.05 18.40 -36.93
C THR A 63 20.97 19.70 -37.73
N PHE A 64 20.83 20.81 -37.01
CA PHE A 64 20.84 22.13 -37.61
C PHE A 64 22.15 22.41 -38.34
N GLU A 65 23.28 22.02 -37.77
CA GLU A 65 24.60 22.21 -38.38
C GLU A 65 24.70 21.48 -39.72
N MET A 66 24.14 20.27 -39.81
CA MET A 66 24.08 19.52 -41.06
C MET A 66 23.16 20.20 -42.08
N CYS A 67 21.98 20.69 -41.67
CA CYS A 67 21.08 21.45 -42.55
C CYS A 67 21.77 22.71 -43.09
N ASN A 68 22.35 23.52 -42.21
CA ASN A 68 23.09 24.73 -42.58
C ASN A 68 24.27 24.42 -43.49
N PHE A 69 24.97 23.33 -43.25
CA PHE A 69 26.06 22.90 -44.11
C PHE A 69 25.55 22.64 -45.53
N ILE A 70 24.44 21.91 -45.69
CA ILE A 70 23.81 21.64 -46.99
C ILE A 70 23.34 22.92 -47.68
N ILE A 71 22.65 23.81 -46.96
CA ILE A 71 22.14 25.08 -47.51
C ILE A 71 23.30 25.97 -48.00
N ASN A 72 24.33 26.12 -47.18
CA ASN A 72 25.51 26.94 -47.49
C ASN A 72 26.37 26.37 -48.62
N ASN A 73 26.35 25.05 -48.83
CA ASN A 73 27.13 24.40 -49.87
C ASN A 73 26.28 23.89 -51.03
N TYR A 74 25.05 24.39 -51.18
CA TYR A 74 24.03 23.80 -52.06
C TYR A 74 24.51 23.62 -53.51
N ASN A 75 25.22 24.61 -54.03
CA ASN A 75 25.87 24.57 -55.33
C ASN A 75 27.35 24.99 -55.23
N LYS A 76 28.09 24.75 -56.31
CA LYS A 76 29.53 25.02 -56.38
C LYS A 76 29.88 26.47 -56.10
N GLU A 77 29.11 27.41 -56.65
CA GLU A 77 29.40 28.83 -56.55
C GLU A 77 29.15 29.36 -55.14
N ARG A 78 27.99 29.02 -54.55
CA ARG A 78 27.67 29.34 -53.16
C ARG A 78 28.71 28.75 -52.20
N SER A 79 29.07 27.48 -52.38
CA SER A 79 30.11 26.83 -51.57
C SER A 79 31.45 27.56 -51.69
N TYR A 80 31.86 27.92 -52.91
CA TYR A 80 33.10 28.67 -53.14
C TYR A 80 33.08 30.03 -52.45
N VAL A 81 32.02 30.83 -52.64
CA VAL A 81 31.89 32.15 -52.00
C VAL A 81 31.90 32.02 -50.49
N ILE A 82 31.07 31.14 -49.91
CA ILE A 82 30.96 30.98 -48.45
C ILE A 82 32.27 30.47 -47.84
N ASN A 83 32.95 29.51 -48.47
CA ASN A 83 34.21 28.98 -47.94
C ASN A 83 35.33 30.01 -48.00
N ASN A 84 35.42 30.81 -49.08
CA ASN A 84 36.39 31.89 -49.13
C ASN A 84 36.08 32.98 -48.11
N LEU A 85 34.79 33.28 -47.85
CA LEU A 85 34.39 34.21 -46.79
C LEU A 85 34.88 33.70 -45.43
N LYS A 86 34.69 32.42 -45.11
CA LYS A 86 35.08 31.81 -43.83
C LYS A 86 36.59 31.75 -43.58
N ASN A 87 37.41 31.68 -44.63
CA ASN A 87 38.86 31.50 -44.51
C ASN A 87 39.63 32.81 -44.36
N SER A 88 38.97 33.98 -44.30
CA SER A 88 39.57 35.31 -44.16
C SER A 88 40.57 35.73 -45.27
N GLU A 89 40.93 34.86 -46.20
CA GLU A 89 41.80 35.13 -47.36
C GLU A 89 40.98 35.50 -48.62
N PHE A 90 39.81 36.12 -48.45
CA PHE A 90 38.97 36.50 -49.59
C PHE A 90 39.62 37.65 -50.39
N ASN A 91 40.30 37.32 -51.49
CA ASN A 91 40.80 38.33 -52.42
C ASN A 91 39.65 38.92 -53.24
N LEU A 92 39.11 40.05 -52.79
CA LEU A 92 38.04 40.78 -53.47
C LEU A 92 38.40 41.19 -54.91
N SER A 93 39.69 41.35 -55.23
CA SER A 93 40.12 41.71 -56.59
C SER A 93 39.90 40.59 -57.62
N ASP A 94 39.93 39.33 -57.20
CA ASP A 94 39.65 38.18 -58.07
C ASP A 94 38.15 38.06 -58.38
N TYR A 95 37.30 38.50 -57.46
CA TYR A 95 35.84 38.50 -57.63
C TYR A 95 35.35 39.76 -58.37
N ALA A 96 36.00 40.92 -58.19
CA ALA A 96 35.64 42.21 -58.77
C ALA A 96 35.68 42.28 -60.31
N ASN A 97 36.38 41.33 -60.96
CA ASN A 97 36.53 41.26 -62.42
C ASN A 97 35.41 40.47 -63.11
N LYS A 98 34.51 39.80 -62.37
CA LYS A 98 33.28 39.18 -62.88
C LYS A 98 32.09 40.01 -62.42
N ASP A 99 31.26 40.45 -63.38
CA ASP A 99 30.07 41.29 -63.26
C ASP A 99 29.74 41.88 -61.87
N LYS A 100 29.88 43.21 -61.75
CA LYS A 100 29.80 44.02 -60.52
C LYS A 100 28.45 43.98 -59.75
N PHE A 101 27.50 43.11 -60.09
CA PHE A 101 26.16 43.04 -59.49
C PHE A 101 25.66 41.60 -59.21
N ILE A 102 26.57 40.62 -59.08
CA ILE A 102 26.24 39.18 -58.85
C ILE A 102 25.45 38.89 -57.56
N ILE A 103 25.33 39.85 -56.63
CA ILE A 103 24.64 39.65 -55.33
C ILE A 103 23.15 39.30 -55.49
N ASN A 104 22.52 39.67 -56.61
CA ASN A 104 21.14 39.29 -56.94
C ASN A 104 21.06 38.13 -57.95
N SER A 105 22.14 37.39 -58.19
CA SER A 105 22.09 36.21 -59.05
C SER A 105 21.28 35.11 -58.37
N LYS A 106 20.52 34.36 -59.18
CA LYS A 106 19.84 33.12 -58.77
C LYS A 106 20.82 32.01 -58.40
N GLU A 107 22.12 32.21 -58.63
CA GLU A 107 23.17 31.23 -58.32
C GLU A 107 23.59 31.31 -56.86
N LEU A 108 23.54 32.49 -56.23
CA LEU A 108 23.80 32.66 -54.81
C LEU A 108 22.54 32.54 -53.95
N ASN A 109 21.43 33.15 -54.37
CA ASN A 109 20.19 33.21 -53.58
C ASN A 109 19.15 32.20 -54.06
N ASP A 110 18.42 31.61 -53.12
CA ASP A 110 17.22 30.80 -53.37
C ASP A 110 16.22 30.96 -52.21
N ASP A 111 15.10 30.23 -52.23
CA ASP A 111 14.06 30.31 -51.20
C ASP A 111 14.57 29.89 -49.79
N TYR A 112 15.72 29.21 -49.73
CA TYR A 112 16.34 28.70 -48.50
C TYR A 112 17.55 29.54 -48.05
N PHE A 113 18.12 30.39 -48.90
CA PHE A 113 19.33 31.17 -48.62
C PHE A 113 19.27 32.58 -49.20
N ASP A 114 19.40 33.60 -48.33
CA ASP A 114 19.60 35.01 -48.70
C ASP A 114 21.04 35.42 -48.35
N PHE A 115 21.84 35.74 -49.36
CA PHE A 115 23.25 36.09 -49.21
C PHE A 115 23.47 37.38 -48.43
N ILE A 116 22.57 38.37 -48.54
CA ILE A 116 22.64 39.60 -47.74
C ILE A 116 22.37 39.28 -46.27
N LYS A 117 21.37 38.44 -45.98
CA LYS A 117 21.11 37.98 -44.62
C LYS A 117 22.31 37.23 -44.05
N TYR A 118 22.92 36.37 -44.86
CA TYR A 118 24.16 35.68 -44.50
C TYR A 118 25.31 36.66 -44.22
N LEU A 119 25.53 37.67 -45.06
CA LEU A 119 26.55 38.70 -44.83
C LEU A 119 26.31 39.45 -43.51
N PHE A 120 25.07 39.82 -43.20
CA PHE A 120 24.75 40.44 -41.91
C PHE A 120 25.01 39.51 -40.71
N SER A 121 24.94 38.18 -40.89
CA SER A 121 25.20 37.21 -39.83
C SER A 121 26.70 37.01 -39.50
N LEU A 122 27.61 37.47 -40.38
CA LEU A 122 29.04 37.37 -40.12
C LEU A 122 29.45 38.31 -38.96
N PRO A 123 30.54 38.01 -38.22
CA PRO A 123 30.98 38.85 -37.11
C PRO A 123 31.34 40.29 -37.55
N ASP A 124 31.02 41.27 -36.72
CA ASP A 124 31.34 42.70 -36.92
C ASP A 124 32.60 43.14 -36.16
N ASP A 125 33.25 42.28 -35.40
CA ASP A 125 34.51 42.55 -34.71
C ASP A 125 35.74 42.35 -35.61
N ASP A 126 35.62 41.53 -36.65
CA ASP A 126 36.68 41.32 -37.64
C ASP A 126 36.66 42.41 -38.74
N ASN A 127 37.76 43.17 -38.85
CA ASN A 127 37.92 44.22 -39.85
C ASN A 127 37.83 43.70 -41.29
N ASN A 128 38.23 42.45 -41.54
CA ASN A 128 38.13 41.84 -42.85
C ASN A 128 36.66 41.58 -43.23
N TYR A 129 35.86 41.06 -42.30
CA TYR A 129 34.42 40.93 -42.54
C TYR A 129 33.74 42.28 -42.74
N LYS A 130 34.10 43.33 -42.00
CA LYS A 130 33.61 44.69 -42.25
C LYS A 130 33.89 45.16 -43.67
N TYR A 131 35.14 45.00 -44.11
CA TYR A 131 35.58 45.40 -45.44
C TYR A 131 34.81 44.64 -46.54
N ILE A 132 34.71 43.31 -46.39
CA ILE A 132 33.97 42.43 -47.29
C ILE A 132 32.48 42.82 -47.36
N LYS A 133 31.82 43.01 -46.20
CA LYS A 133 30.43 43.44 -46.13
C LYS A 133 30.24 44.79 -46.83
N CYS A 134 31.07 45.78 -46.51
CA CYS A 134 31.04 47.10 -47.15
C CYS A 134 31.19 47.01 -48.67
N TYR A 135 32.08 46.14 -49.17
CA TYR A 135 32.23 45.90 -50.59
C TYR A 135 30.93 45.37 -51.20
N PHE A 136 30.43 44.22 -50.73
CA PHE A 136 29.22 43.61 -51.29
C PHE A 136 28.01 44.56 -51.16
N PHE A 137 27.82 45.17 -50.00
CA PHE A 137 26.74 46.12 -49.77
C PHE A 137 26.79 47.36 -50.68
N THR A 138 27.98 47.90 -50.99
CA THR A 138 28.13 49.03 -51.94
C THR A 138 27.62 48.68 -53.33
N TYR A 139 27.73 47.41 -53.73
CA TYR A 139 27.32 46.91 -55.04
C TYR A 139 25.98 46.15 -55.01
N TYR A 140 25.24 46.23 -53.91
CA TYR A 140 23.96 45.52 -53.77
C TYR A 140 22.92 45.95 -54.83
N SER A 141 22.83 47.26 -55.10
CA SER A 141 21.94 47.82 -56.11
C SER A 141 22.56 49.04 -56.78
N LYS A 142 22.04 49.44 -57.95
CA LYS A 142 22.52 50.62 -58.67
C LYS A 142 22.25 51.90 -57.88
N GLU A 143 21.14 51.94 -57.17
CA GLU A 143 20.69 53.05 -56.34
C GLU A 143 21.60 53.20 -55.11
N ILE A 144 21.94 52.11 -54.41
CA ILE A 144 22.89 52.14 -53.30
C ILE A 144 24.26 52.55 -53.81
N TYR A 145 24.74 51.97 -54.91
CA TYR A 145 26.03 52.33 -55.49
C TYR A 145 26.12 53.83 -55.82
N ARG A 146 25.09 54.40 -56.45
CA ARG A 146 24.99 55.84 -56.73
C ARG A 146 24.99 56.67 -55.44
N PHE A 147 24.16 56.31 -54.47
CA PHE A 147 24.08 56.99 -53.19
C PHE A 147 25.42 56.96 -52.43
N ILE A 148 26.09 55.80 -52.38
CA ILE A 148 27.41 55.62 -51.75
C ILE A 148 28.49 56.44 -52.47
N ASN A 149 28.46 56.50 -53.80
CA ASN A 149 29.37 57.36 -54.56
C ASN A 149 29.14 58.84 -54.29
N VAL A 150 27.88 59.28 -54.11
CA VAL A 150 27.58 60.66 -53.74
C VAL A 150 28.13 60.97 -52.34
N ILE A 151 27.87 60.13 -51.33
CA ILE A 151 28.36 60.41 -49.98
C ILE A 151 29.90 60.29 -49.83
N LYS A 152 30.58 59.55 -50.72
CA LYS A 152 32.05 59.45 -50.74
C LYS A 152 32.73 60.66 -51.35
N ASN A 153 32.15 61.24 -52.40
CA ASN A 153 32.86 62.19 -53.27
C ASN A 153 32.42 63.65 -53.09
N TYR A 154 31.36 63.91 -52.31
CA TYR A 154 30.76 65.24 -52.18
C TYR A 154 30.77 65.75 -50.73
N HIS A 155 30.74 67.08 -50.57
CA HIS A 155 30.57 67.75 -49.28
C HIS A 155 29.11 67.70 -48.80
N ILE A 156 28.90 67.92 -47.49
CA ILE A 156 27.56 67.83 -46.87
C ILE A 156 26.49 68.72 -47.54
N ILE A 157 26.87 69.89 -48.08
CA ILE A 157 25.97 70.80 -48.78
C ILE A 157 25.44 70.17 -50.07
N GLU A 158 26.31 69.51 -50.82
CA GLU A 158 25.97 68.84 -52.08
C GLU A 158 25.14 67.59 -51.81
N ILE A 159 25.41 66.86 -50.73
CA ILE A 159 24.59 65.72 -50.28
C ILE A 159 23.18 66.19 -49.88
N LYS A 160 23.06 67.32 -49.17
CA LYS A 160 21.77 67.96 -48.83
C LYS A 160 20.97 68.32 -50.09
N GLN A 161 21.64 68.88 -51.09
CA GLN A 161 21.02 69.22 -52.37
C GLN A 161 20.60 67.97 -53.13
N TYR A 162 21.43 66.94 -53.19
CA TYR A 162 21.13 65.66 -53.83
C TYR A 162 19.91 64.96 -53.21
N ILE A 163 19.85 64.86 -51.87
CA ILE A 163 18.70 64.27 -51.17
C ILE A 163 17.41 65.04 -51.48
N LYS A 164 17.49 66.38 -51.59
CA LYS A 164 16.35 67.24 -51.91
C LYS A 164 15.95 67.16 -53.39
N SER A 165 16.90 67.13 -54.32
CA SER A 165 16.63 67.11 -55.77
C SER A 165 16.08 65.78 -56.25
N GLU A 166 16.59 64.68 -55.69
CA GLU A 166 16.14 63.32 -56.00
C GLU A 166 14.91 62.91 -55.17
N ASN A 167 14.37 63.80 -54.34
CA ASN A 167 13.26 63.56 -53.41
C ASN A 167 13.43 62.26 -52.60
N ILE A 168 14.62 62.07 -52.01
CA ILE A 168 14.96 60.88 -51.23
C ILE A 168 14.26 60.95 -49.87
N GLU A 169 13.06 60.40 -49.82
CA GLU A 169 12.28 60.21 -48.61
C GLU A 169 12.69 58.90 -47.94
N PHE A 170 13.58 58.96 -46.94
CA PHE A 170 14.06 57.75 -46.23
C PHE A 170 12.94 56.93 -45.56
N ASN A 171 11.79 57.54 -45.26
CA ASN A 171 10.58 56.87 -44.78
C ASN A 171 9.81 56.10 -45.87
N LYS A 172 10.20 56.22 -47.15
CA LYS A 172 9.64 55.49 -48.30
C LYS A 172 10.62 54.47 -48.89
N ILE A 173 11.84 54.37 -48.34
CA ILE A 173 12.87 53.44 -48.81
C ILE A 173 12.71 52.12 -48.06
N ASN A 174 12.78 50.99 -48.79
CA ASN A 174 12.75 49.65 -48.19
C ASN A 174 13.84 49.53 -47.10
N TYR A 175 13.49 48.95 -45.95
CA TYR A 175 14.39 48.90 -44.80
C TYR A 175 15.67 48.10 -45.03
N LYS A 176 15.69 47.09 -45.91
CA LYS A 176 16.92 46.40 -46.34
C LYS A 176 17.92 47.40 -46.93
N PHE A 177 17.46 48.38 -47.71
CA PHE A 177 18.31 49.45 -48.23
C PHE A 177 18.80 50.37 -47.13
N ILE A 178 17.94 50.72 -46.18
CA ILE A 178 18.30 51.56 -45.03
C ILE A 178 19.37 50.87 -44.17
N ARG A 179 19.19 49.59 -43.86
CA ARG A 179 20.13 48.77 -43.08
C ARG A 179 21.48 48.68 -43.76
N ILE A 180 21.49 48.47 -45.08
CA ILE A 180 22.71 48.49 -45.89
C ILE A 180 23.39 49.87 -45.84
N ILE A 181 22.66 50.96 -46.07
CA ILE A 181 23.20 52.32 -46.04
C ILE A 181 23.79 52.64 -44.66
N LYS A 182 23.07 52.32 -43.57
CA LYS A 182 23.58 52.48 -42.20
C LYS A 182 24.90 51.74 -42.00
N TYR A 183 24.95 50.46 -42.38
CA TYR A 183 26.15 49.64 -42.25
C TYR A 183 27.35 50.24 -42.99
N ILE A 184 27.13 50.63 -44.25
CA ILE A 184 28.17 51.25 -45.09
C ILE A 184 28.61 52.59 -44.50
N CYS A 185 27.68 53.46 -44.10
CA CYS A 185 28.02 54.74 -43.49
C CYS A 185 28.87 54.57 -42.23
N ILE A 186 28.61 53.55 -41.40
CA ILE A 186 29.39 53.28 -40.19
C ILE A 186 30.80 52.78 -40.57
N ASN A 187 30.88 51.73 -41.39
CA ASN A 187 32.10 50.92 -41.54
C ASN A 187 32.97 51.24 -42.75
N LEU A 188 32.49 52.05 -43.70
CA LEU A 188 33.23 52.36 -44.91
C LEU A 188 34.20 53.52 -44.71
N ASP A 189 35.44 53.31 -45.13
CA ASP A 189 36.46 54.35 -45.19
C ASP A 189 36.16 55.37 -46.29
N GLY A 190 36.54 56.62 -46.05
CA GLY A 190 36.37 57.74 -46.99
C GLY A 190 35.09 58.55 -46.83
N ILE A 191 34.18 58.18 -45.91
CA ILE A 191 33.02 59.02 -45.54
C ILE A 191 33.40 59.85 -44.30
N THR A 192 33.25 61.17 -44.35
CA THR A 192 33.61 62.04 -43.22
C THR A 192 32.63 61.85 -42.04
N PRO A 193 33.08 62.02 -40.78
CA PRO A 193 32.20 61.90 -39.61
C PRO A 193 30.96 62.81 -39.66
N GLU A 194 31.09 63.99 -40.26
CA GLU A 194 29.98 64.94 -40.44
C GLU A 194 28.89 64.38 -41.38
N ILE A 195 29.30 63.79 -42.50
CA ILE A 195 28.39 63.14 -43.45
C ILE A 195 27.76 61.91 -42.83
N LYS A 196 28.54 61.06 -42.14
CA LYS A 196 28.03 59.90 -41.39
C LYS A 196 26.92 60.32 -40.42
N ARG A 197 27.17 61.33 -39.60
CA ARG A 197 26.21 61.84 -38.61
C ARG A 197 24.95 62.39 -39.27
N TYR A 198 25.09 63.11 -40.39
CA TYR A 198 23.95 63.67 -41.12
C TYR A 198 23.05 62.59 -41.75
N ILE A 199 23.63 61.58 -42.41
CA ILE A 199 22.85 60.51 -43.05
C ILE A 199 22.15 59.64 -42.00
N LEU A 200 22.86 59.23 -40.93
CA LEU A 200 22.26 58.45 -39.85
C LEU A 200 21.13 59.23 -39.15
N TYR A 201 21.34 60.53 -38.90
CA TYR A 201 20.31 61.41 -38.33
C TYR A 201 19.03 61.46 -39.18
N LEU A 202 19.15 61.63 -40.50
CA LEU A 202 17.99 61.69 -41.39
C LEU A 202 17.18 60.39 -41.40
N ILE A 203 17.89 59.26 -41.40
CA ILE A 203 17.28 57.93 -41.38
C ILE A 203 16.52 57.72 -40.06
N ASP A 204 17.18 57.95 -38.93
CA ASP A 204 16.61 57.66 -37.62
C ASP A 204 15.49 58.64 -37.25
N THR A 205 15.66 59.93 -37.53
CA THR A 205 14.69 60.96 -37.17
C THR A 205 13.37 60.80 -37.92
N ASN A 206 13.40 60.40 -39.19
CA ASN A 206 12.18 60.25 -39.97
C ASN A 206 11.36 59.03 -39.55
N ILE A 207 12.01 57.90 -39.29
CA ILE A 207 11.32 56.68 -38.85
C ILE A 207 10.80 56.84 -37.42
N SER A 208 11.64 57.30 -36.47
CA SER A 208 11.23 57.46 -35.08
C SER A 208 10.08 58.47 -34.92
N LYS A 209 10.07 59.60 -35.66
CA LYS A 209 8.97 60.57 -35.60
C LYS A 209 7.63 59.99 -36.05
N VAL A 210 7.63 59.11 -37.06
CA VAL A 210 6.41 58.47 -37.53
C VAL A 210 5.91 57.46 -36.50
N LEU A 211 6.80 56.61 -35.97
CA LEU A 211 6.45 55.62 -34.96
C LEU A 211 5.97 56.26 -33.65
N ILE A 212 6.65 57.29 -33.14
CA ILE A 212 6.23 58.03 -31.94
C ILE A 212 4.82 58.60 -32.12
N ARG A 213 4.52 59.20 -33.27
CA ARG A 213 3.18 59.75 -33.54
C ARG A 213 2.08 58.70 -33.54
N PHE A 214 2.38 57.47 -33.93
CA PHE A 214 1.40 56.38 -33.85
C PHE A 214 1.25 55.88 -32.41
N ILE A 215 2.34 55.75 -31.66
CA ILE A 215 2.36 55.35 -30.25
C ILE A 215 1.59 56.36 -29.38
N GLU A 216 1.88 57.66 -29.51
CA GLU A 216 1.21 58.73 -28.77
C GLU A 216 -0.30 58.81 -29.05
N LYS A 217 -0.73 58.35 -30.23
CA LYS A 217 -2.14 58.31 -30.64
C LYS A 217 -2.80 56.95 -30.39
N ASP A 218 -2.04 55.97 -29.92
CA ASP A 218 -2.47 54.58 -29.75
C ASP A 218 -3.06 53.98 -31.06
N ASP A 219 -2.58 54.44 -32.23
CA ASP A 219 -3.10 54.06 -33.55
C ASP A 219 -2.43 52.77 -34.05
N THR A 220 -2.81 51.65 -33.44
CA THR A 220 -2.25 50.31 -33.71
C THR A 220 -2.39 49.88 -35.18
N ILE A 221 -3.48 50.28 -35.86
CA ILE A 221 -3.72 49.92 -37.26
C ILE A 221 -2.70 50.60 -38.18
N LYS A 222 -2.52 51.93 -38.05
CA LYS A 222 -1.55 52.64 -38.89
C LYS A 222 -0.11 52.26 -38.55
N MET A 223 0.17 52.02 -37.27
CA MET A 223 1.49 51.53 -36.87
C MET A 223 1.80 50.17 -37.50
N LYS A 224 0.87 49.21 -37.44
CA LYS A 224 1.03 47.90 -38.06
C LYS A 224 1.28 48.02 -39.57
N GLN A 225 0.41 48.77 -40.28
CA GLN A 225 0.58 49.00 -41.72
C GLN A 225 1.95 49.58 -42.06
N TYR A 226 2.42 50.56 -41.29
CA TYR A 226 3.72 51.19 -41.51
C TYR A 226 4.90 50.24 -41.20
N LEU A 227 4.82 49.47 -40.12
CA LEU A 227 5.86 48.49 -39.78
C LEU A 227 5.96 47.37 -40.83
N GLU A 228 4.82 46.92 -41.35
CA GLU A 228 4.73 45.88 -42.39
C GLU A 228 5.15 46.38 -43.77
N GLU A 229 4.67 47.54 -44.21
CA GLU A 229 5.00 48.12 -45.53
C GLU A 229 6.52 48.37 -45.68
N TYR A 230 7.18 48.74 -44.58
CA TYR A 230 8.58 49.11 -44.59
C TYR A 230 9.51 48.07 -43.94
N GLU A 231 9.03 46.92 -43.47
CA GLU A 231 9.85 45.85 -42.85
C GLU A 231 10.72 46.34 -41.66
N ILE A 232 10.16 47.18 -40.77
CA ILE A 232 10.92 47.84 -39.68
C ILE A 232 10.94 46.96 -38.41
N GLU A 233 12.14 46.66 -37.90
CA GLU A 233 12.35 46.04 -36.58
C GLU A 233 12.41 47.10 -35.47
N THR A 234 11.59 46.98 -34.42
CA THR A 234 11.57 47.93 -33.29
C THR A 234 12.82 47.78 -32.41
N LYS A 235 13.52 46.63 -32.42
CA LYS A 235 14.79 46.42 -31.69
C LYS A 235 15.94 47.31 -32.16
N GLN A 236 15.95 47.80 -33.39
CA GLN A 236 17.01 48.71 -33.82
C GLN A 236 16.92 50.11 -33.19
N TYR A 237 15.84 50.38 -32.48
CA TYR A 237 15.64 51.59 -31.69
C TYR A 237 15.73 51.30 -30.18
N LEU A 238 16.40 50.21 -29.77
CA LEU A 238 16.34 49.66 -28.41
C LEU A 238 17.65 49.67 -27.64
N GLU A 239 18.77 49.68 -28.34
CA GLU A 239 20.08 49.78 -27.70
C GLU A 239 20.50 51.24 -27.74
N ASP A 240 20.82 51.81 -26.57
CA ASP A 240 21.81 52.87 -26.49
C ASP A 240 23.08 52.28 -27.10
N GLN A 241 23.17 52.20 -28.43
CA GLN A 241 24.47 52.20 -29.03
C GLN A 241 25.09 53.46 -28.48
N GLU A 242 26.12 53.24 -27.68
CA GLU A 242 27.15 54.21 -27.42
C GLU A 242 27.64 54.68 -28.77
N ILE A 243 26.92 55.64 -29.35
CA ILE A 243 27.55 56.62 -30.19
C ILE A 243 28.38 57.44 -29.21
N GLU A 244 29.48 56.86 -28.72
CA GLU A 244 30.53 57.55 -27.97
C GLU A 244 30.96 58.80 -28.76
N HIS A 245 30.85 58.74 -30.09
CA HIS A 245 31.03 59.86 -31.02
C HIS A 245 29.94 60.95 -31.04
N CYS A 246 28.81 60.78 -30.34
CA CYS A 246 27.77 61.82 -30.17
C CYS A 246 27.61 62.27 -28.71
N LYS A 247 28.22 61.58 -27.73
CA LYS A 247 28.26 62.03 -26.32
C LYS A 247 29.04 63.34 -26.11
N ILE A 248 29.83 63.82 -27.07
CA ILE A 248 30.63 65.04 -26.93
C ILE A 248 29.77 66.32 -26.72
N ASN A 249 28.47 66.34 -27.04
CA ASN A 249 27.63 67.55 -26.91
C ASN A 249 26.29 67.42 -26.14
N ASN A 250 26.09 66.39 -25.30
CA ASN A 250 24.96 66.32 -24.34
C ASN A 250 23.53 66.55 -24.89
N THR A 251 23.28 66.38 -26.19
CA THR A 251 22.01 66.83 -26.82
C THR A 251 21.16 65.72 -27.46
N TYR A 252 21.58 64.45 -27.38
CA TYR A 252 20.87 63.37 -28.06
C TYR A 252 20.71 62.14 -27.17
N ASN A 253 19.50 61.99 -26.60
CA ASN A 253 19.00 60.70 -26.14
C ASN A 253 18.34 60.01 -27.35
N SER A 254 18.82 58.83 -27.73
CA SER A 254 18.10 57.99 -28.67
C SER A 254 16.70 57.71 -28.09
N PHE A 255 15.63 57.94 -28.86
CA PHE A 255 14.29 57.64 -28.38
C PHE A 255 14.09 56.14 -28.44
N ASN A 256 14.20 55.48 -27.30
CA ASN A 256 14.09 54.04 -27.21
C ASN A 256 12.63 53.62 -27.16
N ILE A 257 12.05 53.25 -28.30
CA ILE A 257 10.61 52.98 -28.43
C ILE A 257 10.15 51.95 -27.39
N TYR A 258 10.84 50.81 -27.29
CA TYR A 258 10.48 49.74 -26.36
C TYR A 258 10.65 50.16 -24.89
N LYS A 259 11.76 50.83 -24.54
CA LYS A 259 12.00 51.30 -23.17
C LYS A 259 11.02 52.41 -22.78
N SER A 260 10.70 53.32 -23.69
CA SER A 260 9.70 54.37 -23.49
C SER A 260 8.29 53.80 -23.30
N CYS A 261 7.97 52.69 -23.98
CA CYS A 261 6.74 51.93 -23.78
C CYS A 261 6.74 51.16 -22.43
N LYS A 262 7.87 50.56 -22.04
CA LYS A 262 7.99 49.69 -20.85
C LYS A 262 8.21 50.43 -19.53
N ASP A 263 8.90 51.57 -19.55
CA ASP A 263 9.21 52.39 -18.36
C ASP A 263 7.99 53.21 -17.88
N ASN A 264 6.78 52.95 -18.41
CA ASN A 264 5.51 53.61 -18.08
C ASN A 264 5.50 55.14 -18.30
N ASN A 265 6.46 55.70 -19.05
CA ASN A 265 6.50 57.14 -19.31
C ASN A 265 5.46 57.58 -20.35
N ILE A 266 4.89 56.66 -21.12
CA ILE A 266 3.82 56.89 -22.08
C ILE A 266 2.70 55.89 -21.77
N SER A 267 1.49 56.37 -21.49
CA SER A 267 0.32 55.51 -21.31
C SER A 267 -0.12 54.97 -22.67
N ILE A 268 0.26 53.74 -22.98
CA ILE A 268 -0.13 53.05 -24.21
C ILE A 268 -1.10 51.91 -23.91
N SER A 269 -1.90 51.50 -24.89
CA SER A 269 -2.73 50.30 -24.71
C SER A 269 -1.87 49.04 -24.67
N PHE A 270 -2.43 47.98 -24.08
CA PHE A 270 -1.85 46.63 -24.12
C PHE A 270 -1.59 46.18 -25.56
N LYS A 271 -2.55 46.42 -26.48
CA LYS A 271 -2.42 46.10 -27.91
C LYS A 271 -1.27 46.84 -28.61
N MET A 272 -1.02 48.09 -28.23
CA MET A 272 0.13 48.83 -28.75
C MET A 272 1.45 48.26 -28.21
N ASN A 273 1.50 47.86 -26.94
CA ASN A 273 2.68 47.21 -26.39
C ASN A 273 2.95 45.85 -27.06
N GLU A 274 1.92 45.02 -27.25
CA GLU A 274 2.02 43.77 -28.00
C GLU A 274 2.49 44.01 -29.44
N LEU A 275 1.99 45.05 -30.11
CA LEU A 275 2.43 45.40 -31.46
C LEU A 275 3.92 45.79 -31.49
N VAL A 276 4.40 46.54 -30.49
CA VAL A 276 5.81 46.90 -30.34
C VAL A 276 6.68 45.67 -30.10
N GLU A 277 6.23 44.73 -29.25
CA GLU A 277 6.94 43.48 -28.94
C GLU A 277 6.90 42.48 -30.12
N MET A 278 5.78 42.39 -30.84
CA MET A 278 5.63 41.53 -32.01
C MET A 278 6.59 41.93 -33.13
N HIS A 279 6.80 43.24 -33.32
CA HIS A 279 7.75 43.76 -34.30
C HIS A 279 9.16 43.98 -33.72
N TYR A 280 9.48 43.37 -32.56
CA TYR A 280 10.80 43.47 -31.94
C TYR A 280 11.92 43.09 -32.91
N ASP A 281 11.82 41.91 -33.54
CA ASP A 281 12.68 41.51 -34.64
C ASP A 281 11.89 40.74 -35.72
N GLU A 282 12.51 40.57 -36.89
CA GLU A 282 11.90 39.91 -38.06
C GLU A 282 11.41 38.49 -37.72
N ASN A 283 12.16 37.75 -36.89
CA ASN A 283 11.81 36.38 -36.52
C ASN A 283 10.58 36.35 -35.62
N THR A 284 10.52 37.24 -34.62
CA THR A 284 9.37 37.40 -33.71
C THR A 284 8.12 37.73 -34.50
N TYR A 285 8.18 38.74 -35.38
CA TYR A 285 7.04 39.13 -36.21
C TYR A 285 6.56 37.96 -37.07
N LYS A 286 7.48 37.28 -37.75
CA LYS A 286 7.13 36.16 -38.64
C LYS A 286 6.53 34.99 -37.87
N ILE A 287 7.05 34.66 -36.69
CA ILE A 287 6.51 33.59 -35.85
C ILE A 287 5.10 33.94 -35.37
N VAL A 288 4.91 35.14 -34.81
CA VAL A 288 3.60 35.60 -34.33
C VAL A 288 2.60 35.68 -35.49
N ASN A 289 3.04 36.12 -36.68
CA ASN A 289 2.17 36.17 -37.86
C ASN A 289 1.76 34.76 -38.34
N LEU A 290 2.67 33.78 -38.35
CA LEU A 290 2.33 32.40 -38.67
C LEU A 290 1.38 31.77 -37.63
N ILE A 291 1.55 32.13 -36.35
CA ILE A 291 0.66 31.74 -35.25
C ILE A 291 -0.72 32.35 -35.44
N ASN A 292 -0.80 33.66 -35.68
CA ASN A 292 -2.04 34.39 -35.96
C ASN A 292 -2.85 33.79 -37.12
N ASN A 293 -2.16 33.37 -38.17
CA ASN A 293 -2.80 32.77 -39.34
C ASN A 293 -3.05 31.26 -39.18
N ASN A 294 -2.73 30.67 -38.03
CA ASN A 294 -2.86 29.24 -37.75
C ASN A 294 -2.12 28.33 -38.75
N ILE A 295 -0.96 28.75 -39.27
CA ILE A 295 -0.20 28.02 -40.31
C ILE A 295 0.95 27.19 -39.68
N ILE A 296 0.61 26.06 -39.05
CA ILE A 296 1.57 25.21 -38.32
C ILE A 296 2.69 24.68 -39.23
N SER A 297 2.36 24.25 -40.45
CA SER A 297 3.33 23.65 -41.38
C SER A 297 4.46 24.63 -41.75
N GLU A 298 4.12 25.88 -42.05
CA GLU A 298 5.12 26.91 -42.36
C GLU A 298 5.91 27.33 -41.13
N LEU A 299 5.26 27.39 -39.96
CA LEU A 299 5.93 27.68 -38.70
C LEU A 299 6.98 26.61 -38.37
N LYS A 300 6.66 25.32 -38.53
CA LYS A 300 7.62 24.21 -38.37
C LYS A 300 8.84 24.38 -39.28
N ILE A 301 8.62 24.69 -40.56
CA ILE A 301 9.70 24.90 -41.53
C ILE A 301 10.55 26.11 -41.11
N PHE A 302 9.90 27.20 -40.70
CA PHE A 302 10.57 28.43 -40.29
C PHE A 302 11.45 28.23 -39.05
N LEU A 303 10.92 27.65 -37.97
CA LEU A 303 11.65 27.43 -36.71
C LEU A 303 12.92 26.59 -36.94
N LYS A 304 12.82 25.56 -37.79
CA LYS A 304 13.97 24.71 -38.14
C LYS A 304 14.96 25.38 -39.08
N LYS A 305 14.48 26.12 -40.09
CA LYS A 305 15.32 26.86 -41.04
C LYS A 305 16.14 27.92 -40.31
N GLU A 306 15.53 28.68 -39.41
CA GLU A 306 16.15 29.80 -38.72
C GLU A 306 16.78 29.40 -37.37
N ASN A 307 16.58 28.16 -36.92
CA ASN A 307 17.01 27.64 -35.60
C ASN A 307 16.61 28.57 -34.45
N VAL A 308 15.33 28.97 -34.48
CA VAL A 308 14.72 29.78 -33.44
C VAL A 308 13.95 28.85 -32.51
N GLU A 309 14.22 28.95 -31.22
CA GLU A 309 13.43 28.31 -30.18
C GLU A 309 12.34 29.29 -29.74
N LEU A 310 11.08 28.84 -29.60
CA LEU A 310 9.98 29.73 -29.24
C LEU A 310 10.23 30.42 -27.89
N GLU A 311 10.92 29.75 -26.97
CA GLU A 311 11.32 30.30 -25.67
C GLU A 311 12.29 31.48 -25.73
N GLN A 312 12.99 31.66 -26.85
CA GLN A 312 13.95 32.76 -27.04
C GLN A 312 13.29 34.03 -27.58
N ILE A 313 12.03 33.93 -28.01
CA ILE A 313 11.28 35.06 -28.54
C ILE A 313 10.95 36.00 -27.37
N LYS A 314 11.32 37.28 -27.51
CA LYS A 314 11.00 38.32 -26.53
C LYS A 314 9.57 38.82 -26.71
N PHE A 315 8.63 37.90 -26.61
CA PHE A 315 7.20 38.13 -26.74
C PHE A 315 6.49 37.18 -25.79
N HIS A 316 5.44 37.66 -25.12
CA HIS A 316 4.59 36.86 -24.23
C HIS A 316 3.72 35.87 -25.03
N LEU A 317 4.38 34.94 -25.74
CA LEU A 317 3.77 34.16 -26.81
C LEU A 317 2.71 33.21 -26.28
N ILE A 318 2.89 32.66 -25.09
CA ILE A 318 1.92 31.75 -24.48
C ILE A 318 0.69 32.53 -24.05
N GLU A 319 0.86 33.66 -23.35
CA GLU A 319 -0.26 34.54 -22.98
C GLU A 319 -1.01 35.03 -24.22
N TYR A 320 -0.27 35.40 -25.27
CA TYR A 320 -0.83 35.82 -26.54
C TYR A 320 -1.63 34.70 -27.24
N CYS A 321 -1.12 33.46 -27.23
CA CYS A 321 -1.84 32.31 -27.76
C CYS A 321 -3.10 32.01 -26.94
N ASP A 322 -3.06 32.20 -25.63
CA ASP A 322 -4.18 31.92 -24.74
C ASP A 322 -5.31 32.96 -24.82
N ASP A 323 -5.01 34.19 -25.21
CA ASP A 323 -6.02 35.25 -25.40
C ASP A 323 -7.06 34.86 -26.49
N PRO A 324 -8.35 34.76 -26.13
CA PRO A 324 -9.41 34.42 -27.08
C PRO A 324 -9.61 35.46 -28.19
N ASP A 325 -9.25 36.73 -27.96
CA ASP A 325 -9.43 37.82 -28.93
C ASP A 325 -8.49 37.69 -30.14
N ASN A 326 -7.38 36.94 -29.99
CA ASN A 326 -6.39 36.76 -31.05
C ASN A 326 -6.78 35.68 -32.09
N GLY A 327 -7.85 34.93 -31.86
CA GLY A 327 -8.36 33.95 -32.83
C GLY A 327 -7.41 32.76 -33.09
N ILE A 328 -6.52 32.45 -32.13
CA ILE A 328 -5.59 31.32 -32.23
C ILE A 328 -6.34 30.01 -31.96
N SER A 329 -6.25 29.07 -32.89
CA SER A 329 -6.86 27.74 -32.76
C SER A 329 -6.20 26.92 -31.66
N ASP A 330 -6.96 26.03 -31.02
CA ASP A 330 -6.43 25.12 -29.98
C ASP A 330 -5.25 24.28 -30.49
N GLU A 331 -5.26 23.90 -31.78
CA GLU A 331 -4.16 23.16 -32.41
C GLU A 331 -2.88 24.00 -32.47
N MET A 332 -2.98 25.28 -32.82
CA MET A 332 -1.85 26.20 -32.83
C MET A 332 -1.37 26.54 -31.41
N LYS A 333 -2.29 26.77 -30.45
CA LYS A 333 -1.92 26.97 -29.04
C LYS A 333 -1.14 25.77 -28.52
N PHE A 334 -1.67 24.56 -28.79
CA PHE A 334 -1.01 23.32 -28.43
C PHE A 334 0.37 23.20 -29.08
N PHE A 335 0.47 23.50 -30.39
CA PHE A 335 1.74 23.50 -31.11
C PHE A 335 2.76 24.44 -30.47
N ALA A 336 2.39 25.69 -30.19
CA ALA A 336 3.31 26.69 -29.61
C ALA A 336 3.86 26.22 -28.24
N ILE A 337 2.99 25.65 -27.41
CA ILE A 337 3.35 25.18 -26.07
C ILE A 337 4.18 23.88 -26.14
N SER A 338 3.79 22.91 -26.98
CA SER A 338 4.47 21.62 -27.10
C SER A 338 5.80 21.69 -27.87
N HIS A 339 6.12 22.84 -28.47
CA HIS A 339 7.35 23.06 -29.23
C HIS A 339 8.15 24.25 -28.68
N TRP A 340 7.92 24.59 -27.41
CA TRP A 340 8.49 25.76 -26.73
C TRP A 340 10.01 25.86 -26.83
N ASN A 341 10.70 24.73 -26.67
CA ASN A 341 12.16 24.63 -26.85
C ASN A 341 12.52 23.49 -27.81
N LYS A 342 13.76 23.52 -28.32
CA LYS A 342 14.19 22.56 -29.35
C LYS A 342 14.15 21.09 -28.90
N TYR A 343 14.36 20.82 -27.60
CA TYR A 343 14.36 19.46 -27.08
C TYR A 343 12.94 18.91 -27.00
N LEU A 344 12.02 19.72 -26.49
CA LEU A 344 10.60 19.39 -26.44
C LEU A 344 10.05 19.21 -27.86
N PHE A 345 10.39 20.11 -28.78
CA PHE A 345 10.08 20.00 -30.20
C PHE A 345 10.53 18.64 -30.76
N GLY A 346 11.81 18.28 -30.56
CA GLY A 346 12.36 17.01 -31.01
C GLY A 346 11.63 15.79 -30.43
N VAL A 347 11.29 15.81 -29.13
CA VAL A 347 10.53 14.73 -28.50
C VAL A 347 9.11 14.63 -29.05
N MET A 348 8.39 15.74 -29.23
CA MET A 348 7.02 15.73 -29.75
C MET A 348 6.96 15.17 -31.16
N GLU A 349 7.86 15.62 -32.04
CA GLU A 349 7.97 15.10 -33.40
C GLU A 349 8.26 13.60 -33.40
N LEU A 350 9.17 13.12 -32.55
CA LEU A 350 9.47 11.68 -32.46
C LEU A 350 8.31 10.85 -31.89
N ILE A 351 7.52 11.39 -30.98
CA ILE A 351 6.28 10.75 -30.50
C ILE A 351 5.25 10.66 -31.64
N GLN A 352 5.02 11.75 -32.38
CA GLN A 352 4.12 11.78 -33.55
C GLN A 352 4.57 10.81 -34.64
N SER A 353 5.88 10.68 -34.81
CA SER A 353 6.51 9.79 -35.77
C SER A 353 6.36 8.30 -35.45
N ARG A 354 5.96 7.98 -34.20
CA ARG A 354 5.77 6.62 -33.68
C ARG A 354 7.05 5.76 -33.65
N SER A 355 8.23 6.37 -33.65
CA SER A 355 9.54 5.70 -33.66
C SER A 355 10.19 5.65 -32.27
N ILE A 356 9.93 4.59 -31.49
CA ILE A 356 10.54 4.41 -30.15
C ILE A 356 12.08 4.37 -30.24
N TYR A 357 12.62 3.73 -31.28
CA TYR A 357 14.08 3.60 -31.44
C TYR A 357 14.75 4.97 -31.55
N GLN A 358 14.19 5.86 -32.37
CA GLN A 358 14.73 7.21 -32.50
C GLN A 358 14.49 8.05 -31.27
N LEU A 359 13.33 7.91 -30.64
CA LEU A 359 13.06 8.58 -29.37
C LEU A 359 14.07 8.15 -28.30
N LYS A 360 14.39 6.85 -28.18
CA LYS A 360 15.46 6.33 -27.31
C LYS A 360 16.81 6.97 -27.62
N ARG A 361 17.21 7.00 -28.89
CA ARG A 361 18.49 7.59 -29.33
C ARG A 361 18.55 9.08 -29.03
N PHE A 362 17.46 9.82 -29.28
CA PHE A 362 17.37 11.25 -29.02
C PHE A 362 17.43 11.56 -27.52
N MET A 363 16.63 10.87 -26.70
CA MET A 363 16.67 11.01 -25.24
C MET A 363 18.06 10.70 -24.67
N SER A 364 18.74 9.69 -25.21
CA SER A 364 20.14 9.40 -24.85
C SER A 364 21.12 10.48 -25.28
N PHE A 365 20.88 11.15 -26.41
CA PHE A 365 21.74 12.21 -26.93
C PHE A 365 21.63 13.49 -26.10
N ILE A 366 20.41 13.87 -25.70
CA ILE A 366 20.17 15.09 -24.91
C ILE A 366 20.46 14.91 -23.42
N GLU A 367 20.68 13.66 -22.97
CA GLU A 367 20.94 13.29 -21.58
C GLU A 367 19.90 13.79 -20.55
N LYS A 368 18.65 13.97 -20.98
CA LYS A 368 17.51 14.40 -20.15
C LYS A 368 16.46 13.31 -20.03
N ASP A 369 15.66 13.40 -18.97
CA ASP A 369 14.45 12.62 -18.74
C ASP A 369 13.22 13.35 -19.29
N PHE A 370 12.11 12.65 -19.57
CA PHE A 370 10.88 13.32 -20.05
C PHE A 370 10.34 14.30 -19.02
N SER A 371 10.44 13.97 -17.72
CA SER A 371 10.02 14.88 -16.65
C SER A 371 10.82 16.20 -16.64
N GLU A 372 12.07 16.19 -17.09
CA GLU A 372 12.92 17.39 -17.18
C GLU A 372 12.63 18.25 -18.42
N LEU A 373 11.83 17.72 -19.36
CA LEU A 373 11.36 18.46 -20.54
C LEU A 373 10.02 19.15 -20.31
N ASN A 374 9.31 18.79 -19.23
CA ASN A 374 8.07 19.47 -18.85
C ASN A 374 8.38 20.93 -18.49
N THR A 375 7.50 21.84 -18.91
CA THR A 375 7.55 23.27 -18.58
C THR A 375 6.39 23.61 -17.64
N ASN A 376 6.37 24.84 -17.11
CA ASN A 376 5.25 25.30 -16.26
C ASN A 376 3.89 25.26 -16.98
N ASN A 377 3.91 25.33 -18.31
CA ASN A 377 2.72 25.39 -19.15
C ASN A 377 2.49 24.09 -19.94
N PHE A 378 3.37 23.08 -19.78
CA PHE A 378 3.31 21.86 -20.55
C PHE A 378 3.87 20.63 -19.83
N ASN A 379 3.03 19.62 -19.66
CA ASN A 379 3.41 18.29 -19.23
C ASN A 379 3.20 17.29 -20.38
N ILE A 380 4.28 16.63 -20.82
CA ILE A 380 4.25 15.68 -21.94
C ILE A 380 3.20 14.58 -21.71
N ILE A 381 3.06 14.07 -20.49
CA ILE A 381 2.14 12.98 -20.22
C ILE A 381 0.70 13.49 -20.08
N GLN A 382 0.47 14.50 -19.24
CA GLN A 382 -0.88 14.99 -18.95
C GLN A 382 -1.48 15.77 -20.12
N ASP A 383 -0.74 16.73 -20.64
CA ASP A 383 -1.27 17.69 -21.61
C ASP A 383 -1.23 17.18 -23.03
N TYR A 384 -0.34 16.23 -23.33
CA TYR A 384 -0.22 15.66 -24.67
C TYR A 384 -0.71 14.22 -24.78
N LEU A 385 -0.07 13.28 -24.09
CA LEU A 385 -0.39 11.86 -24.26
C LEU A 385 -1.81 11.51 -23.77
N ILE A 386 -2.24 12.07 -22.64
CA ILE A 386 -3.56 11.78 -22.07
C ILE A 386 -4.65 12.58 -22.78
N LYS A 387 -4.45 13.89 -23.00
CA LYS A 387 -5.46 14.77 -23.60
C LYS A 387 -5.65 14.58 -25.10
N TYR A 388 -4.59 14.24 -25.85
CA TYR A 388 -4.62 14.10 -27.33
C TYR A 388 -4.32 12.66 -27.80
N ASN A 389 -4.69 11.67 -26.97
CA ASN A 389 -4.33 10.25 -27.15
C ASN A 389 -4.77 9.66 -28.50
N ASP A 390 -5.86 10.15 -29.11
CA ASP A 390 -6.49 9.54 -30.29
C ASP A 390 -5.55 9.38 -31.50
N ASN A 391 -4.52 10.22 -31.60
CA ASN A 391 -3.56 10.19 -32.70
C ASN A 391 -2.24 9.47 -32.37
N ILE A 392 -2.02 9.11 -31.09
CA ILE A 392 -0.78 8.52 -30.60
C ILE A 392 -0.97 7.02 -30.43
N ALA A 393 -0.02 6.23 -30.91
CA ALA A 393 -0.10 4.79 -30.76
C ALA A 393 0.06 4.40 -29.27
N ASN A 394 -0.83 3.53 -28.76
CA ASN A 394 -0.81 3.09 -27.35
C ASN A 394 0.58 2.64 -26.86
N TYR A 395 1.34 1.93 -27.70
CA TYR A 395 2.68 1.47 -27.34
C TYR A 395 3.67 2.62 -27.12
N MET A 396 3.48 3.76 -27.79
CA MET A 396 4.28 4.97 -27.61
C MET A 396 3.90 5.66 -26.30
N THR A 397 2.60 5.78 -26.04
CA THR A 397 2.08 6.30 -24.76
C THR A 397 2.60 5.48 -23.59
N GLU A 398 2.49 4.15 -23.65
CA GLU A 398 3.05 3.25 -22.65
C GLU A 398 4.56 3.43 -22.47
N TYR A 399 5.30 3.58 -23.58
CA TYR A 399 6.74 3.76 -23.54
C TYR A 399 7.15 5.05 -22.82
N VAL A 400 6.56 6.19 -23.17
CA VAL A 400 6.89 7.49 -22.57
C VAL A 400 6.51 7.49 -21.08
N ILE A 401 5.32 7.01 -20.72
CA ILE A 401 4.89 6.90 -19.31
C ILE A 401 5.84 6.00 -18.50
N SER A 402 6.21 4.84 -19.06
CA SER A 402 7.09 3.90 -18.38
C SER A 402 8.58 4.32 -18.37
N HIS A 403 8.95 5.37 -19.10
CA HIS A 403 10.33 5.89 -19.17
C HIS A 403 10.41 7.36 -18.76
N GLU A 404 9.39 7.91 -18.10
CA GLU A 404 9.32 9.32 -17.74
C GLU A 404 10.61 9.85 -17.10
N ASN A 405 11.21 9.04 -16.22
CA ASN A 405 12.55 9.27 -15.67
C ASN A 405 13.48 8.06 -15.90
N ARG A 406 14.79 8.31 -15.91
CA ARG A 406 15.83 7.30 -16.20
C ARG A 406 15.76 6.11 -15.27
N TYR A 407 15.47 6.34 -14.00
CA TYR A 407 15.41 5.29 -12.99
C TYR A 407 14.24 4.34 -13.24
N ARG A 408 13.04 4.88 -13.49
CA ARG A 408 11.85 4.11 -13.90
C ARG A 408 12.12 3.36 -15.21
N GLY A 409 12.63 4.06 -16.23
CA GLY A 409 12.93 3.46 -17.54
C GLY A 409 13.92 2.29 -17.45
N ARG A 410 15.01 2.43 -16.68
CA ARG A 410 15.97 1.33 -16.47
C ARG A 410 15.32 0.10 -15.82
N ILE A 411 14.46 0.31 -14.82
CA ILE A 411 13.73 -0.79 -14.16
C ILE A 411 12.79 -1.49 -15.15
N VAL A 412 12.04 -0.71 -15.93
CA VAL A 412 11.12 -1.23 -16.95
C VAL A 412 11.86 -2.01 -18.03
N ASP A 413 12.95 -1.48 -18.57
CA ASP A 413 13.77 -2.16 -19.58
C ASP A 413 14.37 -3.47 -19.02
N ILE A 414 14.78 -3.51 -17.74
CA ILE A 414 15.24 -4.75 -17.10
C ILE A 414 14.11 -5.79 -17.01
N ILE A 415 12.91 -5.36 -16.59
CA ILE A 415 11.75 -6.24 -16.43
C ILE A 415 11.27 -6.78 -17.79
N LYS A 416 11.26 -5.94 -18.83
CA LYS A 416 10.87 -6.31 -20.21
C LYS A 416 11.96 -7.06 -20.97
N SER A 417 13.18 -7.18 -20.43
CA SER A 417 14.26 -7.87 -21.12
C SER A 417 13.99 -9.37 -21.27
N ASN A 418 14.40 -9.98 -22.38
CA ASN A 418 14.26 -11.43 -22.64
C ASN A 418 15.24 -12.30 -21.82
N ASN A 419 15.61 -11.86 -20.62
CA ASN A 419 16.52 -12.57 -19.72
C ASN A 419 15.74 -13.53 -18.81
N SER A 420 16.42 -14.50 -18.22
CA SER A 420 15.81 -15.35 -17.19
C SER A 420 15.44 -14.54 -15.93
N ASP A 421 14.41 -14.98 -15.21
CA ASP A 421 13.97 -14.38 -13.93
C ASP A 421 15.16 -14.13 -12.96
N LYS A 422 16.11 -15.07 -12.92
CA LYS A 422 17.30 -14.98 -12.06
C LYS A 422 18.17 -13.78 -12.42
N ILE A 423 18.41 -13.54 -13.71
CA ILE A 423 19.22 -12.41 -14.20
C ILE A 423 18.46 -11.10 -13.98
N ILE A 424 17.15 -11.07 -14.25
CA ILE A 424 16.30 -9.90 -14.04
C ILE A 424 16.33 -9.49 -12.56
N ILE A 425 16.06 -10.42 -11.65
CA ILE A 425 16.08 -10.18 -10.21
C ILE A 425 17.47 -9.70 -9.75
N SER A 426 18.56 -10.26 -10.28
CA SER A 426 19.91 -9.78 -9.97
C SER A 426 20.11 -8.32 -10.38
N LYS A 427 19.76 -7.95 -11.62
CA LYS A 427 19.88 -6.57 -12.10
C LYS A 427 18.99 -5.60 -11.32
N LEU A 428 17.79 -6.03 -10.95
CA LEU A 428 16.89 -5.24 -10.10
C LEU A 428 17.49 -5.02 -8.70
N LYS A 429 18.11 -6.04 -8.09
CA LYS A 429 18.85 -5.89 -6.83
C LYS A 429 19.99 -4.88 -6.98
N ASP A 430 20.78 -4.98 -8.05
CA ASP A 430 21.90 -4.06 -8.30
C ASP A 430 21.41 -2.61 -8.42
N ILE A 431 20.32 -2.36 -9.16
CA ILE A 431 19.73 -1.02 -9.29
C ILE A 431 19.16 -0.50 -7.96
N THR A 432 18.41 -1.31 -7.21
CA THR A 432 17.87 -0.88 -5.90
C THR A 432 19.00 -0.52 -4.92
N LYS A 433 20.13 -1.23 -5.00
CA LYS A 433 21.34 -0.96 -4.21
C LYS A 433 22.10 0.28 -4.68
N GLU A 434 22.32 0.43 -6.00
CA GLU A 434 23.00 1.58 -6.64
C GLU A 434 22.33 2.90 -6.23
N TYR A 435 21.00 2.95 -6.31
CA TYR A 435 20.23 4.16 -6.08
C TYR A 435 19.71 4.33 -4.64
N LYS A 436 19.86 3.32 -3.77
CA LYS A 436 19.28 3.29 -2.40
C LYS A 436 17.80 3.67 -2.37
N ARG A 437 17.05 3.13 -3.34
CA ARG A 437 15.68 3.51 -3.69
C ARG A 437 14.82 2.26 -3.81
N ALA A 438 13.57 2.34 -3.38
CA ALA A 438 12.60 1.24 -3.45
C ALA A 438 11.66 1.42 -4.65
N PHE A 439 10.92 0.37 -5.04
CA PHE A 439 10.09 0.41 -6.25
C PHE A 439 8.86 1.32 -6.14
N ASN A 440 8.40 1.68 -4.95
CA ASN A 440 7.24 2.57 -4.80
C ASN A 440 7.50 3.99 -5.31
N ILE A 441 8.76 4.44 -5.35
CA ILE A 441 9.08 5.80 -5.77
C ILE A 441 8.92 6.02 -7.28
N ILE A 442 8.87 4.94 -8.06
CA ILE A 442 8.64 5.04 -9.51
C ILE A 442 7.16 5.04 -9.83
N ASN A 443 6.27 4.83 -8.85
CA ASN A 443 4.83 4.91 -9.06
C ASN A 443 4.34 6.36 -8.95
N ASP A 444 3.33 6.71 -9.75
CA ASP A 444 2.58 7.96 -9.70
C ASP A 444 1.14 7.73 -10.20
N ASN A 445 0.40 8.79 -10.51
CA ASN A 445 -0.98 8.69 -10.98
C ASN A 445 -1.12 8.04 -12.37
N ASN A 446 -0.05 8.02 -13.18
CA ASN A 446 -0.03 7.51 -14.54
C ASN A 446 0.67 6.15 -14.66
N PHE A 447 1.47 5.78 -13.66
CA PHE A 447 2.29 4.57 -13.68
C PHE A 447 2.25 3.84 -12.34
N ASP A 448 1.86 2.56 -12.37
CA ASP A 448 2.02 1.64 -11.25
C ASP A 448 2.83 0.42 -11.71
N ILE A 449 3.98 0.17 -11.07
CA ILE A 449 4.88 -0.92 -11.47
C ILE A 449 4.24 -2.31 -11.34
N ILE A 450 3.33 -2.52 -10.39
CA ILE A 450 2.66 -3.80 -10.18
C ILE A 450 1.63 -4.03 -11.29
N GLU A 451 0.81 -3.02 -11.60
CA GLU A 451 -0.13 -3.08 -12.73
C GLU A 451 0.57 -3.18 -14.09
N PHE A 452 1.69 -2.47 -14.25
CA PHE A 452 2.54 -2.60 -15.42
C PHE A 452 3.02 -4.05 -15.61
N CYS A 453 3.51 -4.68 -14.53
CA CYS A 453 3.95 -6.07 -14.59
C CYS A 453 2.81 -7.05 -14.93
N LYS A 454 1.61 -6.83 -14.36
CA LYS A 454 0.43 -7.64 -14.67
C LYS A 454 0.03 -7.51 -16.15
N SER A 455 -0.05 -6.28 -16.65
CA SER A 455 -0.48 -5.97 -18.02
C SER A 455 0.50 -6.49 -19.07
N ASN A 456 1.79 -6.59 -18.72
CA ASN A 456 2.84 -7.08 -19.62
C ASN A 456 3.18 -8.56 -19.42
N ASN A 457 2.33 -9.35 -18.75
CA ASN A 457 2.52 -10.79 -18.50
C ASN A 457 3.88 -11.13 -17.87
N ILE A 458 4.38 -10.27 -16.99
CA ILE A 458 5.66 -10.49 -16.31
C ILE A 458 5.54 -11.67 -15.34
N SER A 459 6.62 -12.43 -15.19
CA SER A 459 6.62 -13.65 -14.38
C SER A 459 6.22 -13.37 -12.92
N LYS A 460 5.47 -14.30 -12.32
CA LYS A 460 5.04 -14.21 -10.92
C LYS A 460 6.22 -14.03 -9.96
N LYS A 461 7.39 -14.60 -10.27
CA LYS A 461 8.60 -14.48 -9.44
C LYS A 461 9.12 -13.05 -9.41
N ILE A 462 9.18 -12.38 -10.55
CA ILE A 462 9.59 -10.97 -10.65
C ILE A 462 8.57 -10.09 -9.92
N ILE A 463 7.27 -10.32 -10.11
CA ILE A 463 6.21 -9.57 -9.42
C ILE A 463 6.33 -9.71 -7.89
N ILE A 464 6.56 -10.93 -7.38
CA ILE A 464 6.73 -11.12 -5.93
C ILE A 464 8.00 -10.44 -5.43
N PHE A 465 9.09 -10.46 -6.21
CA PHE A 465 10.31 -9.73 -5.88
C PHE A 465 10.06 -8.21 -5.77
N ILE A 466 9.37 -7.62 -6.77
CA ILE A 466 9.02 -6.19 -6.76
C ILE A 466 8.17 -5.85 -5.53
N LYS A 467 7.13 -6.66 -5.24
CA LYS A 467 6.26 -6.48 -4.06
C LYS A 467 7.03 -6.54 -2.74
N SER A 468 7.96 -7.49 -2.62
CA SER A 468 8.76 -7.67 -1.41
C SER A 468 9.87 -6.63 -1.24
N HIS A 469 10.16 -5.83 -2.28
CA HIS A 469 11.13 -4.73 -2.24
C HIS A 469 10.45 -3.38 -2.56
N PHE A 470 9.12 -3.33 -2.43
CA PHE A 470 8.32 -2.19 -2.87
C PHE A 470 8.61 -0.93 -2.05
N THR A 471 8.81 -1.07 -0.74
CA THR A 471 9.21 0.03 0.15
C THR A 471 10.61 -0.19 0.69
N LEU A 472 11.29 0.88 1.12
CA LEU A 472 12.64 0.77 1.71
C LEU A 472 12.65 -0.09 2.99
N LEU A 473 11.56 -0.04 3.78
CA LEU A 473 11.38 -0.88 4.97
C LEU A 473 11.32 -2.36 4.59
N ARG A 474 10.51 -2.72 3.58
CA ARG A 474 10.45 -4.09 3.08
C ARG A 474 11.79 -4.55 2.54
N TYR A 475 12.42 -3.75 1.67
CA TYR A 475 13.75 -4.03 1.12
C TYR A 475 14.75 -4.41 2.22
N GLY A 476 14.86 -3.58 3.27
CA GLY A 476 15.82 -3.82 4.36
C GLY A 476 15.55 -5.11 5.11
N ILE A 477 14.29 -5.37 5.49
CA ILE A 477 13.91 -6.59 6.21
C ILE A 477 14.07 -7.83 5.33
N ILE A 478 13.62 -7.77 4.07
CA ILE A 478 13.66 -8.90 3.15
C ILE A 478 15.10 -9.32 2.87
N GLU A 479 16.00 -8.37 2.60
CA GLU A 479 17.42 -8.67 2.37
C GLU A 479 18.08 -9.32 3.60
N ILE A 480 17.70 -8.94 4.83
CA ILE A 480 18.21 -9.61 6.04
C ILE A 480 17.73 -11.06 6.13
N ILE A 481 16.43 -11.31 5.90
CA ILE A 481 15.83 -12.63 6.19
C ILE A 481 16.09 -13.68 5.12
N VAL A 482 16.36 -13.25 3.88
CA VAL A 482 16.68 -14.16 2.76
C VAL A 482 18.19 -14.36 2.59
N ASN A 483 19.03 -13.50 3.17
CA ASN A 483 20.48 -13.62 3.05
C ASN A 483 21.01 -14.77 3.94
N ARG A 484 21.42 -15.84 3.27
CA ARG A 484 21.95 -17.05 3.92
C ARG A 484 23.41 -16.94 4.36
N SER A 485 24.13 -15.92 3.88
CA SER A 485 25.51 -15.68 4.27
C SER A 485 25.63 -15.06 5.67
N ILE A 486 24.56 -14.45 6.19
CA ILE A 486 24.53 -13.88 7.54
C ILE A 486 24.11 -14.98 8.53
N PRO A 487 24.87 -15.26 9.60
CA PRO A 487 24.45 -16.13 10.71
C PRO A 487 23.06 -15.76 11.26
N VAL A 488 22.33 -16.73 11.84
CA VAL A 488 20.95 -16.48 12.30
C VAL A 488 20.93 -15.44 13.41
N GLU A 489 21.89 -15.54 14.34
CA GLU A 489 22.05 -14.68 15.51
C GLU A 489 22.32 -13.24 15.08
N GLU A 490 23.21 -13.05 14.11
CA GLU A 490 23.54 -11.73 13.55
C GLU A 490 22.36 -11.16 12.75
N ALA A 491 21.63 -11.98 11.98
CA ALA A 491 20.43 -11.54 11.29
C ALA A 491 19.33 -11.09 12.27
N LEU A 492 19.14 -11.80 13.39
CA LEU A 492 18.21 -11.40 14.45
C LEU A 492 18.62 -10.08 15.10
N ASP A 493 19.91 -9.87 15.35
CA ASP A 493 20.43 -8.60 15.87
C ASP A 493 20.21 -7.45 14.88
N TYR A 494 20.45 -7.67 13.59
CA TYR A 494 20.13 -6.69 12.55
C TYR A 494 18.65 -6.38 12.48
N LEU A 495 17.76 -7.37 12.57
CA LEU A 495 16.32 -7.13 12.61
C LEU A 495 15.93 -6.26 13.82
N LYS A 496 16.44 -6.54 15.01
CA LYS A 496 16.20 -5.74 16.22
C LYS A 496 16.64 -4.29 16.04
N LYS A 497 17.90 -4.09 15.62
CA LYS A 497 18.45 -2.74 15.35
C LYS A 497 17.68 -2.02 14.26
N TYR A 498 17.24 -2.72 13.22
CA TYR A 498 16.45 -2.15 12.14
C TYR A 498 15.07 -1.71 12.65
N PHE A 499 14.41 -2.53 13.48
CA PHE A 499 13.15 -2.21 14.13
C PHE A 499 13.23 -0.94 14.98
N GLU A 500 14.27 -0.84 15.82
CA GLU A 500 14.51 0.34 16.67
C GLU A 500 14.81 1.58 15.83
N LYS A 501 15.73 1.48 14.86
CA LYS A 501 16.13 2.59 13.99
C LYS A 501 14.95 3.20 13.23
N HIS A 502 14.04 2.36 12.75
CA HIS A 502 12.88 2.78 11.96
C HIS A 502 11.59 2.95 12.79
N LYS A 503 11.66 2.79 14.12
CA LYS A 503 10.52 2.90 15.05
C LYS A 503 9.31 2.07 14.58
N MET A 504 9.57 0.84 14.11
CA MET A 504 8.51 -0.03 13.59
C MET A 504 7.54 -0.44 14.69
N ASN A 505 6.24 -0.46 14.39
CA ASN A 505 5.19 -0.90 15.31
C ASN A 505 4.87 -2.41 15.18
N GLY A 506 5.84 -3.21 14.73
CA GLY A 506 5.66 -4.64 14.43
C GLY A 506 5.97 -4.94 12.96
N PHE A 507 5.98 -6.22 12.59
CA PHE A 507 6.14 -6.64 11.19
C PHE A 507 4.86 -6.47 10.36
N GLU A 508 3.68 -6.32 10.99
CA GLU A 508 2.42 -5.99 10.31
C GLU A 508 2.49 -4.66 9.57
N SER A 509 3.33 -3.73 10.03
CA SER A 509 3.60 -2.46 9.32
C SER A 509 4.23 -2.64 7.94
N LEU A 510 4.73 -3.84 7.61
CA LEU A 510 5.21 -4.17 6.28
C LEU A 510 4.08 -4.64 5.35
N ASP A 511 2.92 -5.01 5.87
CA ASP A 511 1.86 -5.61 5.08
C ASP A 511 1.03 -4.54 4.33
N ASP A 512 0.53 -4.90 3.16
CA ASP A 512 -0.48 -4.16 2.41
C ASP A 512 -1.40 -5.13 1.65
N ASP A 513 -2.29 -4.59 0.81
CA ASP A 513 -3.23 -5.38 0.02
C ASP A 513 -2.55 -6.35 -0.97
N THR A 514 -1.27 -6.14 -1.24
CA THR A 514 -0.50 -6.87 -2.25
C THR A 514 0.61 -7.77 -1.69
N PHE A 515 1.02 -7.55 -0.43
CA PHE A 515 2.15 -8.18 0.24
C PHE A 515 1.85 -8.44 1.72
N ARG A 516 2.09 -9.68 2.16
CA ARG A 516 2.05 -10.08 3.56
C ARG A 516 3.34 -10.79 3.96
N ILE A 517 4.04 -10.29 4.98
CA ILE A 517 5.34 -10.79 5.40
C ILE A 517 5.28 -12.23 5.91
N ILE A 518 4.22 -12.63 6.61
CA ILE A 518 4.07 -14.01 7.08
C ILE A 518 3.86 -14.97 5.91
N GLU A 519 3.02 -14.62 4.94
CA GLU A 519 2.81 -15.41 3.72
C GLU A 519 4.10 -15.50 2.90
N TYR A 520 4.84 -14.40 2.79
CA TYR A 520 6.16 -14.40 2.17
C TYR A 520 7.11 -15.39 2.87
N CYS A 521 7.20 -15.36 4.19
CA CYS A 521 8.05 -16.29 4.96
C CYS A 521 7.58 -17.76 4.88
N LYS A 522 6.32 -18.02 4.54
CA LYS A 522 5.80 -19.37 4.28
C LYS A 522 6.21 -19.88 2.90
N ASN A 523 6.09 -19.02 1.89
CA ASN A 523 6.27 -19.40 0.49
C ASN A 523 7.74 -19.37 0.03
N TYR A 524 8.60 -18.68 0.77
CA TYR A 524 10.01 -18.53 0.46
C TYR A 524 10.90 -19.21 1.50
N SER A 525 12.13 -19.55 1.09
CA SER A 525 13.07 -20.32 1.90
C SER A 525 13.76 -19.50 3.02
N VAL A 526 12.95 -18.85 3.85
CA VAL A 526 13.35 -18.14 5.07
C VAL A 526 13.65 -19.17 6.17
N ARG A 527 14.74 -18.94 6.91
CA ARG A 527 15.15 -19.82 8.02
C ARG A 527 14.07 -19.85 9.11
N LYS A 528 13.86 -21.02 9.72
CA LYS A 528 12.75 -21.28 10.67
C LYS A 528 12.78 -20.35 11.87
N GLU A 529 13.98 -20.02 12.35
CA GLU A 529 14.24 -19.15 13.49
C GLU A 529 13.81 -17.72 13.19
N LEU A 530 14.19 -17.18 12.02
CA LEU A 530 13.79 -15.85 11.57
C LEU A 530 12.29 -15.77 11.32
N LYS A 531 11.71 -16.82 10.72
CA LYS A 531 10.25 -16.92 10.54
C LYS A 531 9.52 -16.90 11.88
N ASN A 532 9.98 -17.68 12.86
CA ASN A 532 9.38 -17.70 14.20
C ASN A 532 9.53 -16.34 14.89
N TYR A 533 10.65 -15.66 14.70
CA TYR A 533 10.86 -14.31 15.20
C TYR A 533 9.85 -13.33 14.58
N ILE A 534 9.68 -13.33 13.27
CA ILE A 534 8.70 -12.48 12.58
C ILE A 534 7.28 -12.76 13.10
N ILE A 535 6.89 -14.02 13.26
CA ILE A 535 5.57 -14.39 13.76
C ILE A 535 5.36 -13.93 15.22
N LYS A 536 6.39 -14.07 16.08
CA LYS A 536 6.37 -13.61 17.48
C LYS A 536 6.21 -12.09 17.58
N TYR A 537 6.94 -11.34 16.76
CA TYR A 537 6.95 -9.87 16.81
C TYR A 537 6.09 -9.24 15.72
N TYR A 538 5.10 -9.98 15.19
CA TYR A 538 4.27 -9.51 14.08
C TYR A 538 3.48 -8.25 14.47
N TYR A 539 2.79 -8.30 15.61
CA TYR A 539 2.23 -7.10 16.25
C TYR A 539 3.18 -6.60 17.33
N LYS A 540 3.31 -5.27 17.50
CA LYS A 540 4.13 -4.70 18.59
C LYS A 540 3.67 -5.16 19.97
N GLU A 541 2.38 -5.12 20.26
CA GLU A 541 1.83 -5.55 21.55
C GLU A 541 2.16 -7.02 21.82
N ARG A 542 2.10 -7.86 20.78
CA ARG A 542 2.50 -9.27 20.87
C ARG A 542 3.98 -9.39 21.25
N GLY A 543 4.84 -8.63 20.59
CA GLY A 543 6.29 -8.61 20.85
C GLY A 543 6.64 -8.13 22.27
N ASP A 544 6.02 -7.04 22.72
CA ASP A 544 6.21 -6.47 24.06
C ASP A 544 5.80 -7.48 25.14
N ILE A 545 4.64 -8.11 24.98
CA ILE A 545 4.15 -9.12 25.92
C ILE A 545 5.08 -10.33 25.96
N ILE A 546 5.52 -10.84 24.80
CA ILE A 546 6.45 -11.97 24.74
C ILE A 546 7.75 -11.64 25.49
N LYS A 547 8.28 -10.43 25.32
CA LYS A 547 9.49 -9.98 26.00
C LYS A 547 9.31 -10.00 27.53
N MET A 548 8.20 -9.45 28.04
CA MET A 548 7.90 -9.45 29.48
C MET A 548 7.75 -10.88 30.05
N ILE A 549 7.16 -11.80 29.28
CA ILE A 549 7.03 -13.21 29.66
C ILE A 549 8.40 -13.90 29.67
N GLU A 550 9.23 -13.69 28.63
CA GLU A 550 10.58 -14.27 28.53
C GLU A 550 11.49 -13.79 29.67
N GLU A 551 11.36 -12.53 30.08
CA GLU A 551 12.06 -11.93 31.23
C GLU A 551 11.47 -12.36 32.59
N GLY A 552 10.26 -12.93 32.61
CA GLY A 552 9.56 -13.33 33.83
C GLY A 552 9.07 -12.14 34.67
N ASN A 553 8.89 -10.95 34.06
CA ASN A 553 8.48 -9.73 34.74
C ASN A 553 6.95 -9.66 34.89
N ILE A 554 6.43 -10.26 35.97
CA ILE A 554 4.98 -10.33 36.25
C ILE A 554 4.35 -8.94 36.39
N ASP A 555 5.00 -8.02 37.10
CA ASP A 555 4.43 -6.71 37.42
C ASP A 555 4.27 -5.85 36.18
N GLU A 556 5.32 -5.80 35.34
CA GLU A 556 5.28 -5.07 34.08
C GLU A 556 4.26 -5.67 33.11
N PHE A 557 4.19 -7.01 33.02
CA PHE A 557 3.18 -7.69 32.22
C PHE A 557 1.75 -7.32 32.65
N ASN A 558 1.44 -7.43 33.95
CA ASN A 558 0.09 -7.13 34.46
C ASN A 558 -0.28 -5.67 34.21
N LYS A 559 0.67 -4.75 34.47
CA LYS A 559 0.48 -3.33 34.24
C LYS A 559 0.23 -3.06 32.77
N TYR A 560 1.05 -3.58 31.88
CA TYR A 560 0.91 -3.37 30.43
C TYR A 560 -0.44 -3.90 29.91
N VAL A 561 -0.79 -5.14 30.27
CA VAL A 561 -2.06 -5.77 29.85
C VAL A 561 -3.27 -4.96 30.32
N THR A 562 -3.24 -4.45 31.56
CA THR A 562 -4.33 -3.68 32.15
C THR A 562 -4.40 -2.26 31.59
N ASP A 563 -3.29 -1.52 31.62
CA ASP A 563 -3.20 -0.11 31.19
C ASP A 563 -3.55 0.04 29.70
N LYS A 564 -3.20 -0.95 28.87
CA LYS A 564 -3.51 -0.98 27.44
C LYS A 564 -4.83 -1.67 27.10
N ASN A 565 -5.53 -2.24 28.08
CA ASN A 565 -6.73 -3.05 27.90
C ASN A 565 -6.56 -4.10 26.78
N ILE A 566 -5.50 -4.91 26.90
CA ILE A 566 -5.15 -5.92 25.89
C ILE A 566 -6.22 -7.01 25.84
N GLU A 567 -6.65 -7.34 24.62
CA GLU A 567 -7.50 -8.50 24.32
C GLU A 567 -6.67 -9.54 23.57
N PHE A 568 -6.24 -10.60 24.26
CA PHE A 568 -5.35 -11.60 23.67
C PHE A 568 -5.93 -12.30 22.44
N GLU A 569 -7.26 -12.39 22.31
CA GLU A 569 -7.95 -12.90 21.13
C GLU A 569 -7.55 -12.16 19.85
N LYS A 570 -7.35 -10.84 19.92
CA LYS A 570 -6.92 -10.01 18.77
C LYS A 570 -5.45 -10.23 18.40
N LEU A 571 -4.65 -10.70 19.35
CA LEU A 571 -3.22 -10.98 19.19
C LEU A 571 -2.94 -12.45 18.88
N ILE A 572 -3.95 -13.32 18.84
CA ILE A 572 -3.87 -14.74 18.48
C ILE A 572 -4.41 -14.90 17.06
N ASP A 573 -3.70 -15.64 16.22
CA ASP A 573 -4.10 -15.94 14.85
C ASP A 573 -3.76 -17.39 14.49
N GLU A 574 -3.98 -17.79 13.23
CA GLU A 574 -3.67 -19.14 12.76
C GLU A 574 -2.17 -19.47 12.73
N HIS A 575 -1.29 -18.48 12.89
CA HIS A 575 0.17 -18.63 12.91
C HIS A 575 0.76 -18.54 14.31
N PHE A 576 0.08 -17.86 15.24
CA PHE A 576 0.57 -17.57 16.58
C PHE A 576 -0.48 -17.81 17.66
N ASN A 577 -0.07 -18.57 18.68
CA ASN A 577 -0.88 -18.87 19.85
C ASN A 577 -0.02 -18.71 21.11
N PHE A 578 -0.44 -17.84 22.03
CA PHE A 578 0.31 -17.54 23.25
C PHE A 578 0.53 -18.78 24.13
N TYR A 579 -0.47 -19.64 24.29
CA TYR A 579 -0.35 -20.86 25.10
C TYR A 579 0.78 -21.77 24.60
N LYS A 580 0.77 -22.07 23.29
CA LYS A 580 1.83 -22.87 22.64
C LYS A 580 3.19 -22.18 22.68
N CYS A 581 3.21 -20.85 22.66
CA CYS A 581 4.44 -20.07 22.75
C CYS A 581 5.04 -20.16 24.15
N ILE A 582 4.23 -19.93 25.20
CA ILE A 582 4.62 -20.01 26.62
C ILE A 582 5.13 -21.41 26.97
N ASP A 583 4.48 -22.47 26.46
CA ASP A 583 4.92 -23.85 26.69
C ASP A 583 6.36 -24.11 26.25
N LYS A 584 6.76 -23.50 25.13
CA LYS A 584 8.08 -23.66 24.52
C LYS A 584 9.15 -22.76 25.14
N MET A 585 8.78 -21.83 26.02
CA MET A 585 9.74 -20.91 26.65
C MET A 585 10.54 -21.60 27.77
N SER A 586 11.77 -21.15 27.97
CA SER A 586 12.69 -21.64 29.01
C SER A 586 12.50 -20.90 30.35
N ILE A 587 11.25 -20.71 30.79
CA ILE A 587 10.90 -20.08 32.07
C ILE A 587 10.39 -21.12 33.08
N LYS A 588 10.41 -20.77 34.37
CA LYS A 588 9.93 -21.66 35.46
C LYS A 588 8.49 -22.08 35.23
N GLU A 589 8.16 -23.35 35.48
CA GLU A 589 6.81 -23.90 35.25
C GLU A 589 5.70 -23.13 35.96
N LYS A 590 5.96 -22.67 37.20
CA LYS A 590 5.01 -21.82 37.94
C LYS A 590 4.69 -20.50 37.21
N LEU A 591 5.68 -19.91 36.54
CA LEU A 591 5.49 -18.70 35.74
C LEU A 591 4.72 -19.01 34.45
N LYS A 592 4.95 -20.17 33.81
CA LYS A 592 4.17 -20.60 32.65
C LYS A 592 2.69 -20.70 32.98
N ILE A 593 2.36 -21.36 34.09
CA ILE A 593 0.98 -21.48 34.59
C ILE A 593 0.40 -20.09 34.83
N TYR A 594 1.13 -19.23 35.56
CA TYR A 594 0.68 -17.87 35.83
C TYR A 594 0.38 -17.05 34.56
N PHE A 595 1.29 -17.01 33.60
CA PHE A 595 1.10 -16.24 32.38
C PHE A 595 -0.01 -16.83 31.51
N LYS A 596 -0.14 -18.16 31.43
CA LYS A 596 -1.26 -18.81 30.74
C LYS A 596 -2.60 -18.45 31.37
N ASP A 597 -2.69 -18.49 32.69
CA ASP A 597 -3.89 -18.10 33.43
C ASP A 597 -4.24 -16.64 33.12
N LYS A 598 -3.26 -15.73 33.15
CA LYS A 598 -3.50 -14.32 32.80
C LYS A 598 -3.90 -14.11 31.34
N VAL A 599 -3.25 -14.78 30.38
CA VAL A 599 -3.65 -14.76 28.96
C VAL A 599 -5.10 -15.24 28.81
N SER A 600 -5.48 -16.29 29.54
CA SER A 600 -6.85 -16.80 29.56
C SER A 600 -7.84 -15.83 30.16
N CYS A 601 -7.48 -15.13 31.24
CA CYS A 601 -8.35 -14.15 31.90
C CYS A 601 -8.60 -12.93 31.01
N HIS A 602 -7.57 -12.45 30.32
CA HIS A 602 -7.62 -11.30 29.43
C HIS A 602 -7.85 -11.68 27.95
N TYR A 603 -8.42 -12.86 27.69
CA TYR A 603 -8.65 -13.32 26.31
C TYR A 603 -9.47 -12.31 25.50
N ASN A 604 -10.56 -11.81 26.07
CA ASN A 604 -11.31 -10.67 25.54
C ASN A 604 -11.98 -9.85 26.65
N ASN A 605 -12.50 -8.68 26.30
CA ASN A 605 -13.09 -7.75 27.27
C ASN A 605 -14.30 -8.32 28.02
N GLU A 606 -15.10 -9.17 27.38
CA GLU A 606 -16.26 -9.78 28.03
C GLU A 606 -15.82 -10.71 29.16
N ARG A 607 -14.82 -11.55 28.88
CA ARG A 607 -14.25 -12.49 29.84
C ARG A 607 -13.54 -11.77 30.98
N TRP A 608 -12.72 -10.77 30.66
CA TRP A 608 -11.99 -10.00 31.66
C TRP A 608 -12.93 -9.33 32.66
N LYS A 609 -13.99 -8.68 32.19
CA LYS A 609 -14.99 -8.04 33.08
C LYS A 609 -15.73 -9.05 33.97
N LEU A 610 -15.99 -10.26 33.49
CA LEU A 610 -16.56 -11.31 34.33
C LEU A 610 -15.60 -11.71 35.46
N ILE A 611 -14.31 -11.81 35.15
CA ILE A 611 -13.26 -12.15 36.10
C ILE A 611 -13.05 -11.02 37.10
N GLU A 612 -13.01 -9.77 36.65
CA GLU A 612 -12.94 -8.58 37.50
C GLU A 612 -14.11 -8.54 38.52
N ILE A 613 -15.35 -8.81 38.08
CA ILE A 613 -16.49 -8.89 39.00
C ILE A 613 -16.34 -10.06 39.99
N THR A 614 -15.76 -11.17 39.55
CA THR A 614 -15.58 -12.38 40.36
C THR A 614 -14.50 -12.19 41.43
N GLU A 615 -13.40 -11.52 41.09
CA GLU A 615 -12.24 -11.25 41.94
C GLU A 615 -12.40 -10.00 42.81
N ALA A 616 -13.50 -9.25 42.70
CA ALA A 616 -13.70 -8.02 43.44
C ALA A 616 -13.80 -8.25 44.97
N ASP A 617 -12.70 -8.02 45.68
CA ASP A 617 -12.60 -8.23 47.14
C ASP A 617 -13.48 -7.29 47.97
N ASN A 618 -13.91 -6.16 47.39
CA ASN A 618 -14.65 -5.12 48.08
C ASN A 618 -16.18 -5.34 48.12
N ILE A 619 -16.68 -6.44 47.55
CA ILE A 619 -18.11 -6.71 47.48
C ILE A 619 -18.45 -8.13 47.92
N SER A 620 -19.60 -8.27 48.59
CA SER A 620 -20.07 -9.58 49.05
C SER A 620 -20.29 -10.55 47.88
N GLU A 621 -20.12 -11.86 48.13
CA GLU A 621 -20.38 -12.92 47.13
C GLU A 621 -21.78 -12.82 46.49
N LYS A 622 -22.79 -12.43 47.28
CA LYS A 622 -24.16 -12.20 46.78
C LYS A 622 -24.22 -11.04 45.79
N GLU A 623 -23.45 -9.98 46.05
CA GLU A 623 -23.34 -8.84 45.15
C GLU A 623 -22.57 -9.19 43.87
N LYS A 624 -21.47 -9.95 43.97
CA LYS A 624 -20.73 -10.49 42.81
C LYS A 624 -21.66 -11.26 41.87
N ILE A 625 -22.44 -12.21 42.40
CA ILE A 625 -23.43 -12.97 41.63
C ILE A 625 -24.41 -12.05 40.90
N ASN A 626 -24.95 -11.05 41.59
CA ASN A 626 -25.93 -10.14 41.00
C ASN A 626 -25.29 -9.29 39.88
N LYS A 627 -24.06 -8.80 40.08
CA LYS A 627 -23.31 -8.08 39.05
C LYS A 627 -22.99 -8.98 37.86
N ILE A 628 -22.55 -10.22 38.07
CA ILE A 628 -22.32 -11.21 37.00
C ILE A 628 -23.62 -11.46 36.22
N LYS A 629 -24.73 -11.77 36.91
CA LYS A 629 -26.05 -11.97 36.29
C LYS A 629 -26.46 -10.77 35.43
N LYS A 630 -26.36 -9.57 36.00
CA LYS A 630 -26.69 -8.32 35.33
C LYS A 630 -25.81 -8.10 34.11
N TYR A 631 -24.50 -8.33 34.23
CA TYR A 631 -23.53 -8.16 33.15
C TYR A 631 -23.76 -9.13 32.00
N ILE A 632 -23.93 -10.42 32.29
CA ILE A 632 -24.23 -11.47 31.29
C ILE A 632 -25.54 -11.16 30.56
N ASN A 633 -26.61 -10.84 31.29
CA ASN A 633 -27.91 -10.56 30.69
C ASN A 633 -27.89 -9.27 29.86
N LYS A 634 -27.26 -8.19 30.39
CA LYS A 634 -27.18 -6.89 29.71
C LYS A 634 -26.44 -6.99 28.38
N ASN A 635 -25.30 -7.69 28.36
CA ASN A 635 -24.46 -7.82 27.16
C ASN A 635 -24.79 -9.05 26.32
N LYS A 636 -25.78 -9.86 26.72
CA LYS A 636 -26.19 -11.11 26.05
C LYS A 636 -25.02 -12.09 25.83
N ILE A 637 -24.15 -12.22 26.82
CA ILE A 637 -22.93 -13.04 26.73
C ILE A 637 -23.31 -14.52 26.62
N ASP A 638 -22.75 -15.19 25.60
CA ASP A 638 -22.79 -16.65 25.46
C ASP A 638 -21.54 -17.25 26.12
N LEU A 639 -21.71 -17.86 27.29
CA LEU A 639 -20.59 -18.39 28.05
C LEU A 639 -19.91 -19.58 27.35
N LYS A 640 -20.55 -20.19 26.35
CA LYS A 640 -19.94 -21.26 25.55
C LYS A 640 -18.68 -20.78 24.82
N ASN A 641 -18.68 -19.53 24.34
CA ASN A 641 -17.53 -18.92 23.65
C ASN A 641 -16.36 -18.61 24.60
N HIS A 642 -16.58 -18.74 25.91
CA HIS A 642 -15.62 -18.44 26.96
C HIS A 642 -15.08 -19.72 27.63
N ILE A 643 -15.35 -20.88 27.03
CA ILE A 643 -14.86 -22.19 27.46
C ILE A 643 -13.99 -22.78 26.33
N ASN A 644 -12.73 -23.08 26.63
CA ASN A 644 -11.81 -23.78 25.73
C ASN A 644 -10.97 -24.80 26.52
N GLU A 645 -10.07 -25.52 25.85
CA GLU A 645 -9.24 -26.56 26.47
C GLU A 645 -8.35 -26.02 27.60
N ASP A 646 -7.92 -24.76 27.51
CA ASP A 646 -7.00 -24.11 28.44
C ASP A 646 -7.72 -23.33 29.55
N PHE A 647 -9.01 -23.00 29.38
CA PHE A 647 -9.76 -22.15 30.31
C PHE A 647 -11.26 -22.39 30.29
N ASP A 648 -11.83 -22.49 31.49
CA ASP A 648 -13.26 -22.68 31.72
C ASP A 648 -13.77 -21.56 32.62
N ILE A 649 -14.38 -20.54 32.00
CA ILE A 649 -14.88 -19.37 32.74
C ILE A 649 -15.90 -19.74 33.82
N ILE A 650 -16.67 -20.81 33.63
CA ILE A 650 -17.70 -21.21 34.59
C ILE A 650 -17.05 -21.86 35.79
N LYS A 651 -16.12 -22.78 35.55
CA LYS A 651 -15.32 -23.35 36.62
C LYS A 651 -14.58 -22.25 37.38
N TYR A 652 -13.97 -21.30 36.67
CA TYR A 652 -13.28 -20.16 37.28
C TYR A 652 -14.20 -19.36 38.21
N ILE A 653 -15.36 -18.95 37.72
CA ILE A 653 -16.36 -18.20 38.51
C ILE A 653 -16.80 -19.01 39.73
N LEU A 654 -17.08 -20.31 39.57
CA LEU A 654 -17.57 -21.16 40.66
C LEU A 654 -16.50 -21.49 41.71
N ASP A 655 -15.24 -21.60 41.31
CA ASP A 655 -14.13 -21.89 42.21
C ASP A 655 -13.78 -20.68 43.07
N ASN A 656 -13.91 -19.46 42.52
CA ASN A 656 -13.65 -18.21 43.23
C ASN A 656 -14.82 -17.68 44.08
N ILE A 657 -16.01 -18.26 43.94
CA ILE A 657 -17.21 -17.97 44.75
C ILE A 657 -17.35 -19.08 45.81
N SER A 658 -16.55 -19.00 46.86
CA SER A 658 -16.32 -20.10 47.81
C SER A 658 -17.25 -20.09 49.04
N GLU A 659 -17.75 -18.93 49.48
CA GLU A 659 -18.49 -18.78 50.75
C GLU A 659 -20.01 -18.99 50.66
N LEU A 660 -20.55 -19.33 49.49
CA LEU A 660 -21.99 -19.58 49.38
C LEU A 660 -22.39 -20.89 50.05
N ASN A 661 -23.53 -20.86 50.74
CA ASN A 661 -24.23 -22.10 51.07
C ASN A 661 -24.51 -22.90 49.77
N GLU A 662 -24.48 -24.23 49.87
CA GLU A 662 -24.62 -25.15 48.72
C GLU A 662 -25.86 -24.85 47.86
N LEU A 663 -26.93 -24.36 48.49
CA LEU A 663 -28.19 -24.05 47.81
C LEU A 663 -28.07 -22.84 46.87
N ASN A 664 -27.44 -21.75 47.34
CA ASN A 664 -27.18 -20.56 46.52
C ASN A 664 -26.14 -20.83 45.44
N LYS A 665 -25.11 -21.62 45.75
CA LYS A 665 -24.10 -22.04 44.77
C LYS A 665 -24.72 -22.86 43.64
N SER A 666 -25.66 -23.74 43.97
CA SER A 666 -26.42 -24.54 42.98
C SER A 666 -27.29 -23.66 42.09
N SER A 667 -28.06 -22.73 42.66
CA SER A 667 -28.89 -21.79 41.89
C SER A 667 -28.06 -20.91 40.95
N PHE A 668 -26.92 -20.41 41.42
CA PHE A 668 -26.06 -19.58 40.59
C PHE A 668 -25.33 -20.38 39.50
N LYS A 669 -24.86 -21.58 39.83
CA LYS A 669 -24.30 -22.52 38.86
C LYS A 669 -25.29 -22.78 37.72
N LEU A 670 -26.55 -23.05 38.04
CA LEU A 670 -27.59 -23.25 37.04
C LEU A 670 -27.79 -22.03 36.15
N PHE A 671 -27.79 -20.83 36.73
CA PHE A 671 -27.83 -19.60 35.95
C PHE A 671 -26.67 -19.52 34.95
N LEU A 672 -25.42 -19.79 35.35
CA LEU A 672 -24.27 -19.76 34.43
C LEU A 672 -24.41 -20.81 33.32
N ILE A 673 -24.79 -22.03 33.69
CA ILE A 673 -24.97 -23.14 32.75
C ILE A 673 -26.07 -22.83 31.72
N SER A 674 -27.15 -22.18 32.16
CA SER A 674 -28.26 -21.76 31.30
C SER A 674 -27.83 -20.81 30.15
N ARG A 675 -26.61 -20.26 30.25
CA ARG A 675 -25.99 -19.36 29.27
C ARG A 675 -24.93 -20.03 28.40
N ILE A 676 -24.67 -21.33 28.59
CA ILE A 676 -23.91 -22.18 27.64
C ILE A 676 -24.87 -22.81 26.63
N ASP A 677 -26.04 -23.23 27.11
CA ASP A 677 -27.05 -23.89 26.31
C ASP A 677 -28.41 -23.24 26.56
N LYS A 678 -28.91 -22.57 25.52
CA LYS A 678 -30.20 -21.86 25.52
C LYS A 678 -31.40 -22.79 25.77
N LYS A 679 -31.22 -24.11 25.68
CA LYS A 679 -32.26 -25.10 26.00
C LYS A 679 -32.45 -25.27 27.51
N ILE A 680 -31.38 -25.10 28.31
CA ILE A 680 -31.39 -25.31 29.76
C ILE A 680 -32.34 -24.36 30.53
N PRO A 681 -32.42 -23.04 30.24
CA PRO A 681 -33.41 -22.18 30.88
C PRO A 681 -34.85 -22.62 30.61
N LYS A 682 -35.15 -23.09 29.39
CA LYS A 682 -36.48 -23.59 29.03
C LYS A 682 -36.78 -24.93 29.71
N ILE A 683 -35.77 -25.80 29.87
CA ILE A 683 -35.87 -27.00 30.71
C ILE A 683 -36.19 -26.61 32.15
N GLU A 684 -35.48 -25.63 32.72
CA GLU A 684 -35.69 -25.15 34.08
C GLU A 684 -37.09 -24.53 34.27
N GLU A 685 -37.55 -23.72 33.33
CA GLU A 685 -38.90 -23.15 33.31
C GLU A 685 -39.97 -24.25 33.32
N LEU A 686 -39.83 -25.20 32.41
CA LEU A 686 -40.72 -26.35 32.31
C LEU A 686 -40.74 -27.19 33.59
N LEU A 687 -39.59 -27.36 34.24
CA LEU A 687 -39.44 -28.15 35.47
C LEU A 687 -39.92 -27.40 36.73
N LYS A 688 -39.78 -26.07 36.81
CA LYS A 688 -40.23 -25.28 37.98
C LYS A 688 -41.75 -25.22 38.12
N ASP A 689 -42.47 -25.34 37.02
CA ASP A 689 -43.94 -25.27 36.97
C ASP A 689 -44.66 -26.58 37.43
N GLN A 690 -43.90 -27.54 37.96
CA GLN A 690 -44.32 -28.92 38.25
C GLN A 690 -44.63 -29.24 39.72
N SER A 691 -44.60 -28.26 40.63
CA SER A 691 -44.96 -28.51 42.05
C SER A 691 -46.42 -28.93 42.26
N LYS A 692 -47.24 -29.01 41.21
CA LYS A 692 -48.63 -29.51 41.21
C LYS A 692 -48.80 -30.56 40.11
N SER A 693 -49.24 -31.77 40.50
CA SER A 693 -49.39 -32.95 39.64
C SER A 693 -50.44 -32.78 38.53
N ASN A 694 -50.07 -32.16 37.41
CA ASN A 694 -50.92 -32.11 36.22
C ASN A 694 -50.31 -32.96 35.10
N SER A 695 -50.96 -34.07 34.75
CA SER A 695 -50.51 -35.05 33.75
C SER A 695 -50.26 -34.43 32.38
N GLU A 696 -51.04 -33.42 31.99
CA GLU A 696 -50.87 -32.71 30.70
C GLU A 696 -49.54 -31.94 30.62
N LYS A 697 -49.09 -31.34 31.73
CA LYS A 697 -47.79 -30.65 31.76
C LYS A 697 -46.62 -31.64 31.64
N ILE A 698 -46.73 -32.83 32.24
CA ILE A 698 -45.72 -33.89 32.12
C ILE A 698 -45.59 -34.35 30.66
N ILE A 699 -46.70 -34.51 29.93
CA ILE A 699 -46.69 -34.86 28.50
C ILE A 699 -45.99 -33.77 27.68
N GLY A 700 -46.27 -32.49 27.95
CA GLY A 700 -45.60 -31.38 27.28
C GLY A 700 -44.08 -31.36 27.48
N ILE A 701 -43.61 -31.68 28.69
CA ILE A 701 -42.18 -31.80 29.00
C ILE A 701 -41.55 -32.96 28.23
N ILE A 702 -42.15 -34.15 28.29
CA ILE A 702 -41.69 -35.34 27.58
C ILE A 702 -41.60 -35.06 26.08
N HIS A 703 -42.61 -34.41 25.51
CA HIS A 703 -42.64 -34.01 24.11
C HIS A 703 -41.52 -33.02 23.78
N TYR A 704 -41.28 -32.02 24.64
CA TYR A 704 -40.19 -31.06 24.43
C TYR A 704 -38.81 -31.74 24.45
N PHE A 705 -38.59 -32.66 25.40
CA PHE A 705 -37.36 -33.43 25.49
C PHE A 705 -37.11 -34.31 24.26
N ASN A 706 -38.12 -35.07 23.84
CA ASN A 706 -37.98 -35.98 22.70
C ASN A 706 -37.74 -35.24 21.37
N ASN A 707 -38.29 -34.03 21.21
CA ASN A 707 -38.27 -33.32 19.92
C ASN A 707 -37.19 -32.22 19.81
N TYR A 708 -36.72 -31.64 20.91
CA TYR A 708 -35.88 -30.44 20.86
C TYR A 708 -34.53 -30.55 21.58
N ILE A 709 -34.32 -31.62 22.36
CA ILE A 709 -33.09 -31.80 23.13
C ILE A 709 -32.40 -33.09 22.63
N PRO A 710 -31.36 -32.96 21.78
CA PRO A 710 -30.47 -34.06 21.45
C PRO A 710 -30.02 -34.76 22.73
N GLN A 711 -30.02 -36.08 22.71
CA GLN A 711 -29.73 -36.91 23.88
C GLN A 711 -28.38 -36.56 24.55
N ASN A 712 -27.38 -36.11 23.79
CA ASN A 712 -26.08 -35.68 24.32
C ASN A 712 -26.12 -34.33 25.08
N ASP A 713 -27.13 -33.49 24.87
CA ASP A 713 -27.28 -32.19 25.56
C ASP A 713 -27.87 -32.36 26.98
N ILE A 714 -28.45 -33.53 27.27
CA ILE A 714 -29.07 -33.87 28.57
C ILE A 714 -27.99 -34.06 29.67
N ILE A 715 -26.76 -34.39 29.26
CA ILE A 715 -25.66 -34.80 30.15
C ILE A 715 -24.35 -34.22 29.63
N ASN A 716 -23.84 -33.19 30.29
CA ASN A 716 -22.51 -32.67 30.02
C ASN A 716 -21.74 -32.42 31.33
N GLN A 717 -20.49 -31.97 31.23
CA GLN A 717 -19.64 -31.76 32.41
C GLN A 717 -20.19 -30.72 33.40
N TYR A 718 -21.05 -29.83 32.93
CA TYR A 718 -21.66 -28.75 33.71
C TYR A 718 -23.05 -29.10 34.24
N PHE A 719 -23.89 -29.73 33.40
CA PHE A 719 -25.29 -30.01 33.66
C PHE A 719 -25.61 -31.50 33.53
N ASP A 720 -26.27 -32.05 34.54
CA ASP A 720 -26.77 -33.41 34.55
C ASP A 720 -28.26 -33.35 34.91
N LEU A 721 -29.13 -33.58 33.92
CA LEU A 721 -30.58 -33.42 34.07
C LEU A 721 -31.15 -34.29 35.19
N LEU A 722 -30.63 -35.51 35.35
CA LEU A 722 -31.13 -36.42 36.37
C LEU A 722 -30.78 -35.94 37.78
N THR A 723 -29.53 -35.52 37.99
CA THR A 723 -29.07 -34.91 39.25
C THR A 723 -29.89 -33.67 39.55
N TYR A 724 -30.07 -32.78 38.57
CA TYR A 724 -30.90 -31.59 38.71
C TYR A 724 -32.34 -31.94 39.11
N SER A 725 -32.95 -32.92 38.44
CA SER A 725 -34.32 -33.36 38.72
C SER A 725 -34.45 -33.91 40.14
N ILE A 726 -33.44 -34.61 40.65
CA ILE A 726 -33.41 -35.13 42.02
C ILE A 726 -33.22 -34.00 43.05
N GLU A 727 -32.31 -33.06 42.78
CA GLU A 727 -32.02 -31.94 43.69
C GLU A 727 -33.23 -31.05 43.93
N ASN A 728 -34.08 -30.92 42.90
CA ASN A 728 -35.29 -30.10 42.91
C ASN A 728 -36.57 -30.91 43.20
N GLU A 729 -36.44 -32.17 43.65
CA GLU A 729 -37.58 -32.99 44.09
C GLU A 729 -38.69 -33.11 43.02
N MET A 730 -38.29 -33.28 41.76
CA MET A 730 -39.23 -33.45 40.64
C MET A 730 -40.14 -34.66 40.84
N SER A 731 -41.29 -34.66 40.15
CA SER A 731 -42.23 -35.77 40.18
C SER A 731 -41.56 -37.09 39.79
N PHE A 732 -42.07 -38.19 40.35
CA PHE A 732 -41.52 -39.52 40.12
C PHE A 732 -41.58 -39.90 38.63
N GLU A 733 -42.62 -39.45 37.92
CA GLU A 733 -42.81 -39.66 36.50
C GLU A 733 -41.73 -38.97 35.66
N ILE A 734 -41.38 -37.71 35.98
CA ILE A 734 -40.28 -37.00 35.31
C ILE A 734 -38.96 -37.69 35.59
N LEU A 735 -38.71 -38.09 36.84
CA LEU A 735 -37.48 -38.80 37.21
C LEU A 735 -37.36 -40.13 36.46
N LYS A 736 -38.47 -40.88 36.33
CA LYS A 736 -38.52 -42.12 35.55
C LYS A 736 -38.25 -41.86 34.07
N PHE A 737 -38.90 -40.86 33.48
CA PHE A 737 -38.65 -40.46 32.10
C PHE A 737 -37.17 -40.10 31.86
N THR A 738 -36.59 -39.24 32.72
CA THR A 738 -35.19 -38.84 32.62
C THR A 738 -34.26 -40.06 32.74
N ILE A 739 -34.53 -40.98 33.67
CA ILE A 739 -33.77 -42.24 33.82
C ILE A 739 -33.85 -43.10 32.55
N ASP A 740 -35.02 -43.18 31.92
CA ASP A 740 -35.21 -43.93 30.68
C ASP A 740 -34.43 -43.30 29.51
N GLN A 741 -34.36 -41.96 29.42
CA GLN A 741 -33.49 -41.29 28.44
C GLN A 741 -32.01 -41.62 28.68
N TYR A 742 -31.56 -41.70 29.93
CA TYR A 742 -30.17 -42.07 30.25
C TYR A 742 -29.80 -43.49 29.82
N LYS A 743 -30.75 -44.44 29.79
CA LYS A 743 -30.50 -45.81 29.29
C LYS A 743 -30.11 -45.81 27.81
N THR A 744 -30.64 -44.88 27.04
CA THR A 744 -30.37 -44.79 25.59
C THR A 744 -29.01 -44.17 25.29
N ILE A 745 -28.48 -43.33 26.20
CA ILE A 745 -27.23 -42.60 26.02
C ILE A 745 -26.00 -43.43 26.43
N TYR A 746 -26.09 -44.19 27.53
CA TYR A 746 -24.93 -44.90 28.08
C TYR A 746 -25.06 -46.41 27.94
N SER A 747 -24.35 -46.98 26.97
CA SER A 747 -24.06 -48.41 26.91
C SER A 747 -23.01 -48.78 27.98
N CYS A 748 -23.44 -48.95 29.22
CA CYS A 748 -22.82 -49.67 30.36
C CYS A 748 -21.32 -49.51 30.74
N ASN A 749 -20.47 -48.72 30.07
CA ASN A 749 -19.01 -48.80 30.28
C ASN A 749 -18.30 -47.55 30.89
N GLU A 750 -18.93 -46.37 30.99
CA GLU A 750 -18.31 -45.16 31.57
C GLU A 750 -19.00 -44.70 32.88
N ASN A 751 -18.56 -45.26 34.01
CA ASN A 751 -19.24 -45.17 35.31
C ASN A 751 -19.08 -43.85 36.10
N SER A 752 -18.33 -42.84 35.62
CA SER A 752 -18.00 -41.64 36.43
C SER A 752 -19.12 -40.60 36.48
N PHE A 753 -19.88 -40.40 35.40
CA PHE A 753 -20.95 -39.39 35.32
C PHE A 753 -22.18 -39.77 36.14
N LEU A 754 -22.59 -41.05 36.09
CA LEU A 754 -23.79 -41.58 36.76
C LEU A 754 -23.66 -41.75 38.27
N PHE A 755 -22.46 -41.58 38.82
CA PHE A 755 -22.25 -41.54 40.26
C PHE A 755 -22.97 -40.35 40.94
N LYS A 756 -23.01 -39.19 40.27
CA LYS A 756 -23.63 -37.97 40.82
C LYS A 756 -25.13 -38.15 41.07
N PRO A 757 -25.97 -38.56 40.10
CA PRO A 757 -27.39 -38.78 40.33
C PRO A 757 -27.69 -39.74 41.49
N PHE A 758 -27.01 -40.89 41.52
CA PHE A 758 -27.23 -41.90 42.54
C PHE A 758 -26.80 -41.40 43.93
N PHE A 759 -25.62 -40.77 44.04
CA PHE A 759 -25.18 -40.13 45.27
C PHE A 759 -26.21 -39.10 45.75
N THR A 760 -26.69 -38.24 44.87
CA THR A 760 -27.65 -37.19 45.19
C THR A 760 -28.99 -37.76 45.69
N ALA A 761 -29.51 -38.82 45.07
CA ALA A 761 -30.73 -39.49 45.53
C ALA A 761 -30.58 -40.08 46.94
N VAL A 762 -29.45 -40.75 47.22
CA VAL A 762 -29.15 -41.30 48.56
C VAL A 762 -28.93 -40.18 49.57
N TYR A 763 -28.20 -39.13 49.20
CA TYR A 763 -27.95 -37.96 50.04
C TYR A 763 -29.26 -37.29 50.46
N LYS A 764 -30.22 -37.14 49.55
CA LYS A 764 -31.56 -36.59 49.82
C LYS A 764 -32.53 -37.56 50.51
N ASN A 765 -32.12 -38.80 50.80
CA ASN A 765 -32.99 -39.89 51.30
C ASN A 765 -34.14 -40.26 50.33
N ASN A 766 -34.02 -39.95 49.03
CA ASN A 766 -34.99 -40.35 48.02
C ASN A 766 -34.69 -41.78 47.55
N PHE A 767 -34.92 -42.75 48.44
CA PHE A 767 -34.56 -44.15 48.21
C PHE A 767 -35.38 -44.80 47.09
N THR A 768 -36.59 -44.32 46.83
CA THR A 768 -37.42 -44.75 45.69
C THR A 768 -36.69 -44.47 44.38
N VAL A 769 -36.19 -43.24 44.21
CA VAL A 769 -35.45 -42.84 43.00
C VAL A 769 -34.07 -43.50 42.96
N ALA A 770 -33.40 -43.65 44.10
CA ALA A 770 -32.13 -44.37 44.16
C ALA A 770 -32.28 -45.86 43.75
N ASN A 771 -33.36 -46.54 44.16
CA ASN A 771 -33.68 -47.89 43.69
C ASN A 771 -33.98 -47.88 42.19
N LEU A 772 -34.77 -46.92 41.70
CA LEU A 772 -35.07 -46.79 40.28
C LEU A 772 -33.81 -46.63 39.42
N ILE A 773 -32.82 -45.85 39.88
CA ILE A 773 -31.51 -45.72 39.22
C ILE A 773 -30.76 -47.06 39.20
N LEU A 774 -30.79 -47.85 40.29
CA LEU A 774 -30.14 -49.16 40.34
C LEU A 774 -30.85 -50.19 39.43
N GLU A 775 -32.17 -50.21 39.45
CA GLU A 775 -33.01 -51.12 38.65
C GLU A 775 -32.90 -50.82 37.15
N SER A 776 -32.77 -49.55 36.79
CA SER A 776 -32.58 -49.11 35.41
C SER A 776 -31.27 -49.58 34.79
N ARG A 777 -30.33 -50.09 35.60
CA ARG A 777 -28.97 -50.52 35.21
C ARG A 777 -28.11 -49.42 34.59
N ILE A 778 -28.51 -48.16 34.64
CA ILE A 778 -27.67 -47.05 34.19
C ILE A 778 -26.43 -46.93 35.10
N TYR A 779 -26.59 -47.14 36.41
CA TYR A 779 -25.48 -47.08 37.37
C TYR A 779 -25.09 -48.48 37.86
N TYR A 780 -23.83 -48.87 37.64
CA TYR A 780 -23.25 -50.09 38.21
C TYR A 780 -22.31 -49.73 39.37
N PRO A 781 -22.65 -50.10 40.62
CA PRO A 781 -21.80 -49.83 41.78
C PRO A 781 -20.42 -50.51 41.80
N ASN A 782 -19.93 -51.11 40.70
CA ASN A 782 -18.89 -52.15 40.76
C ASN A 782 -17.45 -51.65 40.89
N LYS A 783 -17.10 -50.43 40.46
CA LYS A 783 -15.69 -49.96 40.52
C LYS A 783 -15.32 -49.19 41.79
N ASP A 784 -16.24 -48.47 42.43
CA ASP A 784 -15.91 -47.79 43.69
C ASP A 784 -17.10 -47.59 44.64
N LYS A 785 -17.59 -48.70 45.24
CA LYS A 785 -18.61 -48.66 46.31
C LYS A 785 -18.20 -47.77 47.49
N ARG A 786 -16.91 -47.45 47.66
CA ARG A 786 -16.41 -46.59 48.74
C ARG A 786 -16.63 -45.12 48.45
N LEU A 787 -16.63 -44.70 47.18
CA LEU A 787 -16.77 -43.29 46.80
C LEU A 787 -18.08 -42.67 47.33
N ILE A 788 -19.21 -43.39 47.29
CA ILE A 788 -20.48 -42.88 47.81
C ILE A 788 -20.43 -42.70 49.33
N ILE A 789 -19.84 -43.67 50.02
CA ILE A 789 -19.69 -43.65 51.48
C ILE A 789 -18.76 -42.50 51.86
N LYS A 790 -17.61 -42.38 51.18
CA LYS A 790 -16.63 -41.31 51.38
C LYS A 790 -17.27 -39.93 51.21
N LYS A 791 -18.01 -39.70 50.12
CA LYS A 791 -18.69 -38.42 49.92
C LYS A 791 -19.79 -38.16 50.95
N LEU A 792 -20.56 -39.17 51.34
CA LEU A 792 -21.59 -39.02 52.38
C LEU A 792 -20.94 -38.68 53.73
N THR A 793 -19.83 -39.31 54.07
CA THR A 793 -19.03 -39.01 55.28
C THR A 793 -18.48 -37.58 55.23
N ASN A 794 -17.84 -37.19 54.12
CA ASN A 794 -17.20 -35.87 53.99
C ASN A 794 -18.22 -34.72 53.98
N LYS A 795 -19.49 -35.02 53.69
CA LYS A 795 -20.63 -34.08 53.79
C LYS A 795 -21.42 -34.23 55.10
N ASN A 796 -20.92 -34.98 56.09
CA ASN A 796 -21.61 -35.29 57.36
C ASN A 796 -23.04 -35.80 57.19
N ALA A 797 -23.29 -36.55 56.11
CA ALA A 797 -24.60 -37.04 55.72
C ALA A 797 -24.73 -38.56 55.81
N LEU A 798 -23.82 -39.26 56.48
CA LEU A 798 -23.99 -40.70 56.70
C LEU A 798 -24.98 -40.94 57.86
N SER A 799 -26.16 -41.46 57.56
CA SER A 799 -27.20 -41.76 58.55
C SER A 799 -27.56 -43.25 58.56
N VAL A 800 -28.14 -43.75 59.65
CA VAL A 800 -28.59 -45.15 59.76
C VAL A 800 -29.53 -45.54 58.60
N ARG A 801 -30.41 -44.63 58.18
CA ARG A 801 -31.32 -44.85 57.03
C ARG A 801 -30.56 -45.05 55.73
N ARG A 802 -29.55 -44.21 55.45
CA ARG A 802 -28.72 -44.32 54.24
C ARG A 802 -27.81 -45.55 54.29
N ILE A 803 -27.25 -45.89 55.45
CA ILE A 803 -26.47 -47.12 55.66
C ILE A 803 -27.34 -48.35 55.38
N ARG A 804 -28.56 -48.39 55.94
CA ARG A 804 -29.51 -49.49 55.68
C ARG A 804 -29.82 -49.61 54.19
N PHE A 805 -30.12 -48.49 53.53
CA PHE A 805 -30.35 -48.48 52.08
C PHE A 805 -29.16 -49.04 51.29
N LEU A 806 -27.95 -48.58 51.59
CA LEU A 806 -26.73 -49.06 50.91
C LEU A 806 -26.52 -50.56 51.13
N LEU A 807 -26.67 -51.04 52.37
CA LEU A 807 -26.52 -52.46 52.71
C LEU A 807 -27.55 -53.33 51.99
N ASN A 808 -28.80 -52.89 51.93
CA ASN A 808 -29.88 -53.59 51.21
C ASN A 808 -29.65 -53.63 49.69
N ASN A 809 -28.86 -52.69 49.15
CA ASN A 809 -28.49 -52.61 47.74
C ASN A 809 -27.07 -53.15 47.46
N ASN A 810 -26.68 -54.24 48.14
CA ASN A 810 -25.42 -54.98 47.90
C ASN A 810 -24.12 -54.20 48.19
N TYR A 811 -24.15 -53.12 48.98
CA TYR A 811 -22.91 -52.53 49.51
C TYR A 811 -22.41 -53.39 50.67
N LYS A 812 -21.18 -53.92 50.54
CA LYS A 812 -20.61 -54.76 51.61
C LYS A 812 -20.28 -53.89 52.82
N LEU A 813 -20.77 -54.29 54.00
CA LEU A 813 -20.49 -53.62 55.29
C LEU A 813 -19.00 -53.33 55.51
N LYS A 814 -18.12 -54.24 55.07
CA LYS A 814 -16.66 -54.05 55.16
C LYS A 814 -16.15 -52.78 54.46
N TYR A 815 -16.82 -52.31 53.40
CA TYR A 815 -16.44 -51.09 52.69
C TYR A 815 -16.91 -49.84 53.43
N ILE A 816 -18.10 -49.88 54.04
CA ILE A 816 -18.60 -48.81 54.90
C ILE A 816 -17.66 -48.60 56.08
N ILE A 817 -17.32 -49.68 56.78
CA ILE A 817 -16.40 -49.63 57.92
C ILE A 817 -15.01 -49.14 57.49
N LYS A 818 -14.48 -49.66 56.38
CA LYS A 818 -13.14 -49.29 55.90
C LYS A 818 -13.05 -47.80 55.57
N THR A 819 -14.02 -47.25 54.83
CA THR A 819 -14.03 -45.83 54.46
C THR A 819 -14.21 -44.92 55.67
N LEU A 820 -15.02 -45.32 56.65
CA LEU A 820 -15.13 -44.59 57.91
C LEU A 820 -13.81 -44.58 58.69
N LYS A 821 -13.09 -45.70 58.75
CA LYS A 821 -11.74 -45.75 59.36
C LYS A 821 -10.74 -44.86 58.63
N GLU A 822 -10.77 -44.82 57.30
CA GLU A 822 -9.83 -44.05 56.47
C GLU A 822 -10.02 -42.52 56.59
N GLU A 823 -11.25 -42.01 56.63
CA GLU A 823 -11.52 -40.57 56.69
C GLU A 823 -11.43 -39.98 58.12
N TYR A 824 -11.58 -40.80 59.17
CA TYR A 824 -11.57 -40.34 60.58
C TYR A 824 -10.22 -40.50 61.29
N ASN A 825 -9.13 -40.70 60.56
CA ASN A 825 -7.77 -40.94 61.08
C ASN A 825 -7.11 -39.76 61.86
N GLY A 826 -7.88 -38.88 62.52
CA GLY A 826 -7.31 -37.74 63.25
C GLY A 826 -8.14 -37.08 64.35
N ASN A 827 -9.39 -37.48 64.61
CA ASN A 827 -10.15 -36.94 65.74
C ASN A 827 -11.04 -38.02 66.37
N THR A 828 -11.08 -38.02 67.71
CA THR A 828 -11.77 -38.94 68.61
C THR A 828 -13.28 -38.94 68.41
N ILE A 829 -13.75 -39.57 67.33
CA ILE A 829 -15.08 -40.18 67.38
C ILE A 829 -14.98 -41.31 68.38
N ASN A 830 -15.78 -41.21 69.44
CA ASN A 830 -15.96 -42.25 70.44
C ASN A 830 -16.30 -43.56 69.71
N GLU A 831 -15.29 -44.42 69.52
CA GLU A 831 -15.38 -45.68 68.78
C GLU A 831 -16.55 -46.52 69.28
N ASP A 832 -16.90 -46.37 70.55
CA ASP A 832 -17.99 -47.07 71.20
C ASP A 832 -19.36 -46.69 70.66
N ASN A 833 -19.62 -45.45 70.23
CA ASN A 833 -20.92 -45.07 69.68
C ASN A 833 -21.12 -45.60 68.25
N LEU A 834 -20.09 -45.53 67.40
CA LEU A 834 -20.16 -46.06 66.04
C LEU A 834 -20.14 -47.61 66.03
N LYS A 835 -19.35 -48.24 66.91
CA LYS A 835 -19.40 -49.69 67.16
C LYS A 835 -20.78 -50.08 67.71
N ARG A 836 -21.35 -49.34 68.66
CA ARG A 836 -22.68 -49.60 69.22
C ARG A 836 -23.77 -49.47 68.18
N ASP A 837 -23.77 -48.47 67.31
CA ASP A 837 -24.78 -48.30 66.26
C ASP A 837 -24.68 -49.38 65.17
N ILE A 838 -23.46 -49.78 64.80
CA ILE A 838 -23.23 -50.87 63.82
C ILE A 838 -23.53 -52.24 64.43
N ILE A 839 -23.17 -52.50 65.68
CA ILE A 839 -23.49 -53.74 66.40
C ILE A 839 -25.00 -53.82 66.66
N THR A 840 -25.64 -52.73 67.07
CA THR A 840 -27.11 -52.63 67.21
C THR A 840 -27.78 -52.89 65.87
N PHE A 841 -27.24 -52.40 64.76
CA PHE A 841 -27.72 -52.74 63.42
C PHE A 841 -27.53 -54.23 63.09
N ILE A 842 -26.38 -54.83 63.37
CA ILE A 842 -26.11 -56.25 63.09
C ILE A 842 -27.03 -57.17 63.93
N VAL A 843 -27.20 -56.84 65.22
CA VAL A 843 -28.04 -57.58 66.17
C VAL A 843 -29.54 -57.40 65.85
N ASN A 844 -29.97 -56.23 65.40
CA ASN A 844 -31.38 -55.95 65.09
C ASN A 844 -31.87 -56.55 63.76
N ASN A 845 -30.97 -56.92 62.85
CA ASN A 845 -31.33 -57.34 61.49
C ASN A 845 -30.99 -58.81 61.17
N TYR A 846 -30.19 -59.50 62.01
CA TYR A 846 -29.79 -60.88 61.78
C TYR A 846 -29.87 -61.70 63.09
N ILE A 847 -30.56 -62.84 63.05
CA ILE A 847 -30.50 -63.85 64.14
C ILE A 847 -29.33 -64.78 63.83
N PHE A 848 -28.35 -64.86 64.72
CA PHE A 848 -27.23 -65.79 64.65
C PHE A 848 -27.49 -67.01 65.55
N ASP A 849 -26.84 -68.15 65.26
CA ASP A 849 -26.92 -69.33 66.12
C ASP A 849 -26.51 -69.00 67.56
N ASN A 850 -27.23 -69.53 68.56
CA ASN A 850 -26.99 -69.27 69.98
C ASN A 850 -25.56 -69.65 70.38
N LYS A 851 -25.01 -70.70 69.78
CA LYS A 851 -23.63 -71.13 70.00
C LYS A 851 -22.62 -70.09 69.53
N PHE A 852 -22.89 -69.45 68.39
CA PHE A 852 -22.06 -68.36 67.86
C PHE A 852 -22.10 -67.13 68.74
N ILE A 853 -23.31 -66.72 69.18
CA ILE A 853 -23.50 -65.59 70.09
C ILE A 853 -22.79 -65.84 71.42
N LEU A 854 -22.91 -67.05 71.98
CA LEU A 854 -22.24 -67.43 73.21
C LEU A 854 -20.71 -67.45 73.07
N ILE A 855 -20.16 -67.89 71.94
CA ILE A 855 -18.71 -67.82 71.67
C ILE A 855 -18.21 -66.37 71.69
N LEU A 856 -18.96 -65.44 71.10
CA LEU A 856 -18.61 -64.02 71.10
C LEU A 856 -18.75 -63.39 72.49
N LEU A 857 -19.79 -63.76 73.24
CA LEU A 857 -20.00 -63.27 74.61
C LEU A 857 -18.96 -63.83 75.58
N VAL A 858 -18.56 -65.10 75.45
CA VAL A 858 -17.50 -65.72 76.26
C VAL A 858 -16.15 -65.07 75.97
N ALA A 859 -15.82 -64.84 74.69
CA ALA A 859 -14.61 -64.14 74.33
C ALA A 859 -14.58 -62.70 74.88
N SER A 860 -15.71 -61.99 74.82
CA SER A 860 -15.83 -60.64 75.39
C SER A 860 -15.73 -60.65 76.92
N LYS A 861 -16.43 -61.57 77.60
CA LYS A 861 -16.44 -61.68 79.07
C LYS A 861 -15.06 -62.00 79.62
N ASN A 862 -14.30 -62.84 78.92
CA ASN A 862 -12.97 -63.28 79.33
C ASN A 862 -11.84 -62.42 78.74
N GLN A 863 -12.16 -61.27 78.13
CA GLN A 863 -11.21 -60.35 77.48
C GLN A 863 -10.27 -61.04 76.47
N ILE A 864 -10.75 -62.10 75.81
CA ILE A 864 -9.97 -62.83 74.81
C ILE A 864 -9.87 -61.95 73.57
N SER A 865 -8.66 -61.51 73.25
CA SER A 865 -8.37 -60.69 72.08
C SER A 865 -8.55 -61.50 70.79
N ILE A 866 -9.74 -61.43 70.19
CA ILE A 866 -10.00 -62.02 68.87
C ILE A 866 -9.49 -61.03 67.81
N LYS A 867 -8.52 -61.46 67.00
CA LYS A 867 -8.00 -60.62 65.92
C LYS A 867 -9.11 -60.39 64.88
N GLU A 868 -9.17 -59.19 64.31
CA GLU A 868 -10.21 -58.80 63.34
C GLU A 868 -10.35 -59.80 62.16
N LYS A 869 -9.23 -60.41 61.71
CA LYS A 869 -9.23 -61.47 60.69
C LYS A 869 -9.96 -62.73 61.13
N GLU A 870 -9.81 -63.11 62.40
CA GLU A 870 -10.44 -64.29 62.99
C GLU A 870 -11.93 -64.06 63.20
N LEU A 871 -12.33 -62.91 63.76
CA LEU A 871 -13.74 -62.56 63.93
C LEU A 871 -14.48 -62.50 62.59
N LYS A 872 -13.85 -61.93 61.56
CA LYS A 872 -14.42 -61.91 60.19
C LYS A 872 -14.54 -63.30 59.59
N LYS A 873 -13.59 -64.19 59.86
CA LYS A 873 -13.64 -65.59 59.44
C LYS A 873 -14.77 -66.32 60.18
N MET A 874 -14.92 -66.08 61.47
CA MET A 874 -15.99 -66.63 62.31
C MET A 874 -17.39 -66.22 61.81
N ILE A 875 -17.63 -64.93 61.56
CA ILE A 875 -18.93 -64.44 61.04
C ILE A 875 -19.21 -64.94 59.62
N LYS A 876 -18.18 -65.02 58.76
CA LYS A 876 -18.34 -65.50 57.37
C LYS A 876 -18.67 -66.99 57.31
N ASN A 877 -18.14 -67.77 58.26
CA ASN A 877 -18.33 -69.21 58.33
C ASN A 877 -19.58 -69.61 59.12
N GLU A 878 -20.28 -68.64 59.74
CA GLU A 878 -21.57 -68.91 60.40
C GLU A 878 -22.66 -69.08 59.34
N THR A 879 -23.07 -70.32 59.14
CA THR A 879 -24.00 -70.75 58.09
C THR A 879 -25.45 -70.68 58.54
N LYS A 880 -25.72 -70.56 59.85
CA LYS A 880 -27.07 -70.52 60.44
C LYS A 880 -27.44 -69.09 60.86
N LYS A 881 -27.60 -68.19 59.87
CA LYS A 881 -28.13 -66.83 60.12
C LYS A 881 -29.43 -66.57 59.38
N ILE A 882 -30.40 -65.93 60.05
CA ILE A 882 -31.75 -65.69 59.51
C ILE A 882 -31.99 -64.17 59.40
N ASP A 883 -32.43 -63.73 58.21
CA ASP A 883 -32.83 -62.35 57.92
C ASP A 883 -34.29 -62.12 58.33
N ILE A 884 -34.50 -61.40 59.44
CA ILE A 884 -35.83 -61.23 60.06
C ILE A 884 -36.79 -60.45 59.15
N GLU A 885 -36.28 -59.52 58.35
CA GLU A 885 -37.11 -58.60 57.58
C GLU A 885 -37.67 -59.25 56.31
N PHE A 886 -36.86 -60.11 55.67
CA PHE A 886 -37.31 -60.99 54.58
C PHE A 886 -38.48 -61.90 55.01
N TRP A 887 -38.39 -62.53 56.19
CA TRP A 887 -39.41 -63.47 56.65
C TRP A 887 -40.72 -62.77 57.12
N ILE A 888 -40.66 -61.52 57.58
CA ILE A 888 -41.86 -60.72 57.89
C ILE A 888 -42.62 -60.33 56.60
N GLU A 889 -41.92 -60.02 55.51
CA GLU A 889 -42.55 -59.77 54.22
C GLU A 889 -43.13 -61.04 53.58
N TYR A 890 -42.38 -62.15 53.66
CA TYR A 890 -42.85 -63.45 53.21
C TYR A 890 -44.16 -63.85 53.92
N ALA A 891 -44.21 -63.75 55.25
CA ALA A 891 -45.41 -64.05 56.04
C ALA A 891 -46.61 -63.14 55.71
N LYS A 892 -46.37 -61.89 55.27
CA LYS A 892 -47.44 -61.01 54.77
C LYS A 892 -47.98 -61.47 53.42
N LYS A 893 -47.10 -61.85 52.50
CA LYS A 893 -47.48 -62.32 51.15
C LYS A 893 -48.24 -63.65 51.21
N THR A 894 -47.85 -64.55 52.09
CA THR A 894 -48.50 -65.86 52.25
C THR A 894 -49.73 -65.85 53.14
N LYS A 895 -50.10 -64.69 53.70
CA LYS A 895 -51.17 -64.53 54.70
C LYS A 895 -50.99 -65.42 55.95
N ASP A 896 -49.75 -65.76 56.30
CA ASP A 896 -49.45 -66.52 57.51
C ASP A 896 -49.42 -65.59 58.73
N TYR A 897 -50.59 -65.46 59.36
CA TYR A 897 -50.81 -64.54 60.47
C TYR A 897 -50.05 -64.92 61.75
N GLU A 898 -49.81 -66.21 62.00
CA GLU A 898 -49.10 -66.71 63.18
C GLU A 898 -47.59 -66.49 63.06
N LEU A 899 -47.00 -66.78 61.88
CA LEU A 899 -45.59 -66.48 61.61
C LEU A 899 -45.32 -64.98 61.69
N LYS A 900 -46.21 -64.16 61.12
CA LYS A 900 -46.13 -62.69 61.19
C LYS A 900 -46.25 -62.16 62.63
N LYS A 901 -47.11 -62.76 63.46
CA LYS A 901 -47.30 -62.37 64.87
C LYS A 901 -46.07 -62.75 65.71
N SER A 902 -45.51 -63.94 65.49
CA SER A 902 -44.31 -64.44 66.18
C SER A 902 -43.05 -63.66 65.82
N LEU A 903 -42.83 -63.37 64.53
CA LEU A 903 -41.71 -62.54 64.08
C LEU A 903 -41.82 -61.08 64.55
N LYS A 904 -43.05 -60.53 64.66
CA LYS A 904 -43.28 -59.22 65.29
C LYS A 904 -42.97 -59.23 66.78
N LYS A 905 -43.27 -60.32 67.49
CA LYS A 905 -42.97 -60.49 68.91
C LYS A 905 -41.46 -60.60 69.16
N ILE A 906 -40.75 -61.38 68.35
CA ILE A 906 -39.27 -61.48 68.37
C ILE A 906 -38.64 -60.11 68.07
N LYS A 907 -39.13 -59.40 67.04
CA LYS A 907 -38.67 -58.03 66.72
C LYS A 907 -38.95 -57.02 67.86
N LYS A 908 -39.95 -57.27 68.71
CA LYS A 908 -40.27 -56.45 69.90
C LYS A 908 -39.45 -56.85 71.14
N MET A 909 -38.90 -58.08 71.18
CA MET A 909 -38.01 -58.53 72.26
C MET A 909 -36.54 -58.18 71.98
N ILE A 910 -36.13 -58.12 70.71
CA ILE A 910 -34.79 -57.70 70.30
C ILE A 910 -34.61 -56.17 70.43
N LYS A 911 -35.70 -55.42 70.26
CA LYS A 911 -35.76 -53.96 70.38
C LYS A 911 -35.97 -53.56 71.83
#